data_AF-A0A524M2A0-F1
#
_entry.id   AF-A0A524M2A0-F1
#
_cell.length_a   1.000
_cell.length_b   1.000
_cell.length_c   1.000
_cell.angle_alpha   90.00
_cell.angle_beta   90.00
_cell.angle_gamma   90.00
#
_symmetry.space_group_name_H-M   'P 1'
#
loop_
_entity.id
_entity.type
_entity.pdbx_description
1 polymer ?
#
loop_
_entity_poly.entity_id
_entity_poly.type
_entity_poly.pdbx_seq_one_letter_code
_entity_poly.pdbx_strand_id
1 'polypeptide(L)'
;RYFGILSVDGVTKDLSCSIEQVLNNLIDGDLSGRVMFSFSSASLPRFGGEVAKLKSAEGQSRTPYRVEEHQLRPIYKQMAEIEACEETGAFRAGVSVIIEGTHCEEVENKMKLIEAMIKGAWSGVKVTISSAAQAIRGWDRILLKRPYGTTTPVSGARLIGLIDVSGPLPGISGRSLTPEFILPVYESDSNDMIPLGHHLRKRKLTHQMHRIHKDEFTTHTLIVGNPGGGKTNSARHLVHELYRKGIPYLVITPTKTEWRQLASKVPTQRIFTLGDESTAPFRFNFFDVPEGVPIRTHIDNIITCFIASWPSEGILTEHISKVFRRVYANNGWDVLSNTRGCQILLTDLYKAMEEVLSELEYGSRLSQDFVGAMKARFESLVGDEILAVMFNTEQGLTIPDLLNHQTVLEIRGFTDEKTSFISSLILAGVSEYLDAQVTPNKQELRHLLVLEEAHHVLKRVTIQGLAEGHSSQQQAINTIIRLLREARGFGLGLMLIDQMPQDLAPAAVKLPGITIIHNLKTPQERAVVGGQANLNEKQLAYIGSLDVGEAVVHQGFSQHAVNIRIEHLQLGNSGSEWNDEAVSELMRPFYEKKNHLVLRNLPQIDSWEPDPVILRNLEKLTETKEFAQRREEYANSKGYLAKSLIERLLLRKYALVDSLETERYLSLFQNYISNMEDGSIEG
;
A
#
# COMPACT_ATOMS: atom_id res chain seq x y z
N ARG A 1 15.91 32.29 46.20
CA ARG A 1 16.18 30.92 45.74
C ARG A 1 17.56 30.53 46.22
N TYR A 2 17.69 29.34 46.79
CA TYR A 2 18.93 28.78 47.29
C TYR A 2 19.39 27.71 46.31
N PHE A 3 20.71 27.58 46.15
CA PHE A 3 21.31 26.56 45.32
C PHE A 3 22.28 25.71 46.13
N GLY A 4 22.22 24.41 45.89
CA GLY A 4 23.15 23.43 46.40
C GLY A 4 23.86 22.73 45.26
N ILE A 5 25.18 22.54 45.38
CA ILE A 5 25.98 21.83 44.38
C ILE A 5 26.64 20.63 45.05
N LEU A 6 26.40 19.43 44.51
CA LEU A 6 27.18 18.23 44.80
C LEU A 6 28.19 18.03 43.68
N SER A 7 29.46 17.96 44.03
CA SER A 7 30.53 17.60 43.09
C SER A 7 30.91 16.15 43.31
N VAL A 8 30.98 15.39 42.23
CA VAL A 8 31.27 13.96 42.29
C VAL A 8 32.67 13.71 41.76
N ASP A 9 33.52 13.22 42.66
CA ASP A 9 34.91 12.86 42.43
C ASP A 9 35.00 11.35 42.12
N GLY A 10 35.24 11.02 40.85
CA GLY A 10 35.22 9.64 40.36
C GLY A 10 34.05 9.39 39.41
N VAL A 11 34.35 8.72 38.30
CA VAL A 11 33.36 8.30 37.29
C VAL A 11 33.48 6.79 37.17
N THR A 12 32.38 6.05 37.37
CA THR A 12 32.39 4.58 37.34
C THR A 12 32.64 4.06 35.92
N LYS A 13 33.06 2.78 35.80
CA LYS A 13 33.30 2.13 34.50
C LYS A 13 32.00 1.96 33.70
N ASP A 14 30.87 1.74 34.37
CA ASP A 14 29.55 1.49 33.79
C ASP A 14 28.61 2.68 34.02
N LEU A 15 28.99 3.85 33.51
CA LEU A 15 28.32 5.10 33.87
C LEU A 15 26.87 5.19 33.35
N SER A 16 26.56 4.60 32.20
CA SER A 16 25.20 4.63 31.63
C SER A 16 24.16 3.99 32.56
N CYS A 17 24.40 2.75 32.99
CA CYS A 17 23.52 2.01 33.91
C CYS A 17 23.40 2.69 35.27
N SER A 18 24.51 3.21 35.80
CA SER A 18 24.48 3.86 37.09
C SER A 18 23.85 5.27 37.03
N ILE A 19 23.98 6.01 35.93
CA ILE A 19 23.25 7.28 35.72
C ILE A 19 21.76 7.01 35.64
N GLU A 20 21.34 5.98 34.90
CA GLU A 20 19.95 5.57 34.82
C GLU A 20 19.37 5.28 36.21
N GLN A 21 20.11 4.55 37.03
CA GLN A 21 19.73 4.28 38.42
C GLN A 21 19.62 5.57 39.26
N VAL A 22 20.56 6.51 39.11
CA VAL A 22 20.49 7.82 39.80
C VAL A 22 19.27 8.63 39.33
N LEU A 23 19.01 8.68 38.02
CA LEU A 23 17.88 9.43 37.46
C LEU A 23 16.53 8.84 37.88
N ASN A 24 16.39 7.50 37.87
CA ASN A 24 15.17 6.83 38.34
C ASN A 24 14.94 7.09 39.82
N ASN A 25 15.98 6.99 40.66
CA ASN A 25 15.87 7.30 42.09
C ASN A 25 15.49 8.78 42.35
N LEU A 26 15.96 9.71 41.52
CA LEU A 26 15.58 11.12 41.60
C LEU A 26 14.11 11.36 41.21
N ILE A 27 13.64 10.66 40.17
CA ILE A 27 12.24 10.71 39.72
C ILE A 27 11.31 10.11 40.79
N ASP A 28 11.65 8.94 41.32
CA ASP A 28 10.89 8.26 42.37
C ASP A 28 10.84 9.08 43.67
N GLY A 29 11.89 9.87 43.93
CA GLY A 29 11.97 10.78 45.08
C GLY A 29 11.29 12.14 44.88
N ASP A 30 10.68 12.41 43.72
CA ASP A 30 10.10 13.71 43.32
C ASP A 30 11.09 14.89 43.51
N LEU A 31 12.37 14.64 43.21
CA LEU A 31 13.45 15.61 43.37
C LEU A 31 13.80 16.26 42.03
N SER A 32 13.64 17.59 41.97
CA SER A 32 14.11 18.38 40.84
C SER A 32 15.59 18.72 40.98
N GLY A 33 16.38 18.36 39.97
CA GLY A 33 17.82 18.64 39.92
C GLY A 33 18.34 18.74 38.49
N ARG A 34 19.47 19.43 38.32
CA ARG A 34 20.21 19.47 37.06
C ARG A 34 21.54 18.75 37.22
N VAL A 35 21.79 17.74 36.39
CA VAL A 35 23.09 17.08 36.30
C VAL A 35 23.90 17.76 35.19
N MET A 36 25.11 18.18 35.52
CA MET A 36 26.04 18.81 34.59
C MET A 36 27.29 17.94 34.42
N PHE A 37 27.61 17.64 33.17
CA PHE A 37 28.86 16.98 32.79
C PHE A 37 29.83 18.05 32.28
N SER A 38 31.00 18.13 32.92
CA SER A 38 32.08 19.01 32.49
C SER A 38 33.20 18.18 31.88
N PHE A 39 33.65 18.59 30.70
CA PHE A 39 34.79 18.00 30.01
C PHE A 39 35.85 19.07 29.82
N SER A 40 37.06 18.79 30.25
CA SER A 40 38.22 19.65 29.98
C SER A 40 39.29 18.84 29.30
N SER A 41 39.77 19.33 28.15
CA SER A 41 41.03 18.86 27.59
C SER A 41 42.15 19.52 28.39
N ALA A 42 42.98 18.72 29.05
CA ALA A 42 44.23 19.25 29.59
C ALA A 42 45.12 19.71 28.40
N SER A 43 45.89 20.78 28.59
CA SER A 43 46.93 21.16 27.62
C SER A 43 47.86 19.98 27.36
N LEU A 44 48.19 19.73 26.09
CA LEU A 44 49.14 18.70 25.62
C LEU A 44 50.30 18.50 26.61
N PRO A 45 50.79 17.27 26.80
CA PRO A 45 52.02 17.05 27.56
C PRO A 45 53.11 17.92 26.94
N ARG A 46 53.64 18.88 27.72
CA ARG A 46 54.81 19.65 27.31
C ARG A 46 55.97 18.67 27.20
N PHE A 47 56.29 18.24 25.98
CA PHE A 47 57.58 17.65 25.68
C PHE A 47 58.66 18.68 26.03
N GLY A 48 59.58 18.28 26.91
CA GLY A 48 60.42 19.18 27.68
C GLY A 48 61.36 20.04 26.83
N GLY A 49 61.46 21.32 27.22
CA GLY A 49 62.70 22.08 27.13
C GLY A 49 63.26 22.23 28.55
N GLU A 50 64.49 21.77 28.73
CA GLU A 50 65.38 22.01 29.88
C GLU A 50 65.16 21.24 31.19
N VAL A 51 66.04 20.25 31.33
CA VAL A 51 66.55 19.70 32.58
C VAL A 51 67.14 20.81 33.46
N ALA A 52 66.53 21.09 34.62
CA ALA A 52 67.29 21.47 35.82
C ALA A 52 66.43 21.44 37.10
N LYS A 53 66.83 20.53 38.00
CA LYS A 53 66.63 20.55 39.46
C LYS A 53 65.20 20.30 39.98
N LEU A 54 64.95 19.03 40.31
CA LEU A 54 64.65 18.63 41.69
C LEU A 54 64.88 17.13 41.85
N LYS A 55 65.72 16.79 42.83
CA LYS A 55 66.07 15.43 43.24
C LYS A 55 64.96 14.83 44.11
N SER A 56 64.92 13.50 44.07
CA SER A 56 64.49 12.52 45.09
C SER A 56 63.00 12.38 45.40
N ALA A 57 62.36 11.34 44.86
CA ALA A 57 62.07 10.10 45.58
C ALA A 57 61.55 9.05 44.59
N GLU A 58 62.04 7.82 44.73
CA GLU A 58 61.75 6.69 43.86
C GLU A 58 60.25 6.31 43.86
N GLY A 59 59.67 6.28 42.68
CA GLY A 59 58.43 5.59 42.36
C GLY A 59 58.49 5.23 40.88
N GLN A 60 58.84 3.98 40.58
CA GLN A 60 58.98 3.47 39.21
C GLN A 60 57.69 3.69 38.42
N SER A 61 57.69 4.66 37.50
CA SER A 61 56.77 4.66 36.37
C SER A 61 57.27 3.61 35.38
N ARG A 62 56.50 2.53 35.21
CA ARG A 62 56.65 1.62 34.07
C ARG A 62 56.24 2.39 32.81
N THR A 63 57.19 3.03 32.15
CA THR A 63 57.01 3.44 30.74
C THR A 63 56.97 2.17 29.88
N PRO A 64 55.95 1.97 29.02
CA PRO A 64 56.03 0.95 27.99
C PRO A 64 57.15 1.33 27.00
N TYR A 65 57.73 0.29 26.40
CA TYR A 65 58.92 0.29 25.56
C TYR A 65 59.11 1.52 24.66
N ARG A 66 60.33 2.08 24.73
CA ARG A 66 60.87 3.05 23.78
C ARG A 66 61.05 2.35 22.42
N VAL A 67 60.07 2.51 21.51
CA VAL A 67 60.25 2.14 20.10
C VAL A 67 61.03 3.27 19.43
N GLU A 68 62.15 2.93 18.81
CA GLU A 68 63.06 3.89 18.16
C GLU A 68 62.30 4.74 17.11
N GLU A 69 62.49 6.05 17.18
CA GLU A 69 61.73 7.11 16.48
C GLU A 69 61.83 7.10 14.94
N HIS A 70 62.53 6.15 14.33
CA HIS A 70 62.92 6.21 12.93
C HIS A 70 62.50 4.95 12.18
N GLN A 71 61.17 4.73 12.01
CA GLN A 71 60.56 3.98 10.88
C GLN A 71 59.04 3.75 10.98
N LEU A 72 58.32 4.38 11.91
CA LEU A 72 56.88 4.16 12.01
C LEU A 72 56.12 4.98 10.93
N ARG A 73 55.27 4.29 10.15
CA ARG A 73 54.32 4.94 9.22
C ARG A 73 53.43 5.93 10.00
N PRO A 74 52.92 7.01 9.37
CA PRO A 74 52.12 8.05 10.04
C PRO A 74 50.98 7.50 10.93
N ILE A 75 50.37 6.39 10.52
CA ILE A 75 49.31 5.68 11.26
C ILE A 75 49.80 5.15 12.62
N TYR A 76 51.01 4.61 12.72
CA TYR A 76 51.54 4.11 14.00
C TYR A 76 51.94 5.25 14.94
N LYS A 77 52.34 6.40 14.39
CA LYS A 77 52.59 7.61 15.17
C LYS A 77 51.29 8.18 15.74
N GLN A 78 50.23 8.19 14.95
CA GLN A 78 48.88 8.53 15.40
C GLN A 78 48.34 7.52 16.42
N MET A 79 48.57 6.21 16.25
CA MET A 79 48.17 5.20 17.24
C MET A 79 48.93 5.36 18.56
N ALA A 80 50.24 5.62 18.51
CA ALA A 80 51.03 5.89 19.72
C ALA A 80 50.63 7.22 20.40
N GLU A 81 50.23 8.24 19.64
CA GLU A 81 49.67 9.49 20.16
C GLU A 81 48.27 9.28 20.78
N ILE A 82 47.45 8.40 20.19
CA ILE A 82 46.15 8.00 20.73
C ILE A 82 46.35 7.19 22.01
N GLU A 83 47.23 6.18 22.02
CA GLU A 83 47.59 5.40 23.22
C GLU A 83 48.18 6.31 24.31
N ALA A 84 49.03 7.29 23.96
CA ALA A 84 49.53 8.26 24.92
C ALA A 84 48.42 9.16 25.47
N CYS A 85 47.43 9.57 24.67
CA CYS A 85 46.25 10.30 25.14
C CYS A 85 45.35 9.45 26.05
N GLU A 86 45.30 8.13 25.80
CA GLU A 86 44.58 7.14 26.62
C GLU A 86 45.29 6.83 27.95
N GLU A 87 46.62 6.72 27.96
CA GLU A 87 47.42 6.47 29.17
C GLU A 87 47.61 7.71 30.05
N THR A 88 47.66 8.91 29.46
CA THR A 88 47.90 10.17 30.20
C THR A 88 46.63 10.85 30.72
N GLY A 89 45.45 10.42 30.28
CA GLY A 89 44.19 11.03 30.72
C GLY A 89 43.98 12.44 30.18
N ALA A 90 44.21 12.63 28.88
CA ALA A 90 44.10 13.93 28.19
C ALA A 90 42.72 14.59 28.37
N PHE A 91 41.67 13.79 28.55
CA PHE A 91 40.34 14.26 28.89
C PHE A 91 40.08 14.08 30.36
N ARG A 92 39.65 15.16 31.01
CA ARG A 92 39.20 15.11 32.38
C ARG A 92 37.71 15.38 32.46
N ALA A 93 36.98 14.47 33.10
CA ALA A 93 35.55 14.57 33.29
C ALA A 93 35.21 14.85 34.76
N GLY A 94 34.15 15.62 34.99
CA GLY A 94 33.59 15.85 36.31
C GLY A 94 32.07 15.94 36.23
N VAL A 95 31.38 15.39 37.23
CA VAL A 95 29.92 15.44 37.35
C VAL A 95 29.54 16.35 38.51
N SER A 96 28.63 17.29 38.25
CA SER A 96 28.03 18.12 39.29
C SER A 96 26.52 17.99 39.26
N VAL A 97 25.89 17.82 40.42
CA VAL A 97 24.44 17.83 40.57
C VAL A 97 24.03 19.11 41.28
N ILE A 98 23.16 19.88 40.62
CA ILE A 98 22.69 21.19 41.07
C ILE A 98 21.24 21.04 41.51
N ILE A 99 20.95 21.52 42.70
CA ILE A 99 19.62 21.49 43.30
C ILE A 99 19.18 22.92 43.57
N GLU A 100 17.94 23.24 43.24
CA GLU A 100 17.33 24.53 43.48
C GLU A 100 16.21 24.37 44.52
N GLY A 101 16.09 25.34 45.43
CA GLY A 101 15.04 25.34 46.44
C GLY A 101 14.66 26.74 46.92
N THR A 102 13.57 26.77 47.68
CA THR A 102 13.00 28.03 48.20
C THR A 102 13.63 28.43 49.52
N HIS A 103 13.98 27.45 50.35
CA HIS A 103 14.59 27.63 51.68
C HIS A 103 15.96 26.95 51.77
N CYS A 104 16.86 27.46 52.60
CA CYS A 104 18.22 26.94 52.76
C CYS A 104 18.23 25.49 53.31
N GLU A 105 17.44 25.24 54.36
CA GLU A 105 17.31 23.92 55.00
C GLU A 105 16.73 22.86 54.04
N GLU A 106 15.79 23.27 53.18
CA GLU A 106 15.19 22.41 52.16
C GLU A 106 16.26 21.91 51.17
N VAL A 107 17.12 22.81 50.71
CA VAL A 107 18.21 22.50 49.78
C VAL A 107 19.26 21.61 50.44
N GLU A 108 19.60 21.84 51.71
CA GLU A 108 20.53 20.98 52.46
C GLU A 108 20.01 19.57 52.68
N ASN A 109 18.71 19.42 52.99
CA ASN A 109 18.09 18.11 53.14
C ASN A 109 18.05 17.35 51.81
N LYS A 110 17.68 18.03 50.72
CA LYS A 110 17.73 17.46 49.36
C LYS A 110 19.14 17.05 48.95
N MET A 111 20.16 17.85 49.28
CA MET A 111 21.56 17.51 49.02
C MET A 111 21.99 16.21 49.72
N LYS A 112 21.66 16.04 51.01
CA LYS A 112 22.00 14.80 51.74
C LYS A 112 21.32 13.56 51.16
N LEU A 113 20.06 13.70 50.75
CA LEU A 113 19.30 12.60 50.15
C LEU A 113 19.89 12.17 48.80
N ILE A 114 20.25 13.16 47.96
CA ILE A 114 20.87 12.94 46.66
C ILE A 114 22.30 12.38 46.80
N GLU A 115 23.05 12.82 47.82
CA GLU A 115 24.36 12.23 48.14
C GLU A 115 24.24 10.73 48.44
N ALA A 116 23.26 10.32 49.23
CA ALA A 116 23.01 8.92 49.55
C ALA A 116 22.63 8.10 48.31
N MET A 117 21.78 8.66 47.43
CA MET A 117 21.42 8.04 46.16
C MET A 117 22.63 7.86 45.24
N ILE A 118 23.48 8.88 45.12
CA ILE A 118 24.70 8.83 44.30
C ILE A 118 25.67 7.78 44.87
N LYS A 119 25.90 7.76 46.18
CA LYS A 119 26.78 6.76 46.82
C LYS A 119 26.22 5.34 46.72
N GLY A 120 24.90 5.17 46.65
CA GLY A 120 24.24 3.89 46.44
C GLY A 120 24.38 3.37 45.00
N ALA A 121 24.30 4.26 44.01
CA ALA A 121 24.43 3.91 42.59
C ALA A 121 25.89 3.83 42.11
N TRP A 122 26.78 4.63 42.70
CA TRP A 122 28.21 4.70 42.36
C TRP A 122 29.08 4.24 43.52
N SER A 123 29.50 2.98 43.46
CA SER A 123 30.41 2.41 44.46
C SER A 123 31.81 3.03 44.38
N GLY A 124 32.35 3.43 45.55
CA GLY A 124 33.71 3.98 45.67
C GLY A 124 33.88 5.43 45.22
N VAL A 125 32.79 6.14 44.92
CA VAL A 125 32.83 7.55 44.50
C VAL A 125 32.79 8.48 45.69
N LYS A 126 33.59 9.55 45.66
CA LYS A 126 33.62 10.57 46.70
C LYS A 126 32.73 11.74 46.27
N VAL A 127 31.77 12.11 47.11
CA VAL A 127 30.86 13.24 46.83
C VAL A 127 31.22 14.37 47.78
N THR A 128 31.44 15.55 47.22
CA THR A 128 31.75 16.78 47.94
C THR A 128 30.54 17.72 47.86
N ILE A 129 29.93 18.03 49.01
CA ILE A 129 28.77 18.91 49.11
C ILE A 129 29.24 20.35 49.39
N SER A 130 28.71 21.31 48.63
CA SER A 130 28.86 22.73 48.92
C SER A 130 27.77 23.24 49.87
N SER A 131 28.05 24.27 50.66
CA SER A 131 27.03 24.92 51.49
C SER A 131 25.96 25.57 50.60
N ALA A 132 24.70 25.49 51.04
CA ALA A 132 23.61 26.13 50.32
C ALA A 132 23.83 27.65 50.27
N ALA A 133 23.93 28.20 49.06
CA ALA A 133 24.20 29.62 48.86
C ALA A 133 22.95 30.31 48.29
N GLN A 134 22.68 31.53 48.78
CA GLN A 134 21.63 32.37 48.21
C GLN A 134 22.05 32.79 46.79
N ALA A 135 21.11 32.75 45.83
CA ALA A 135 21.40 32.98 44.41
C ALA A 135 22.12 34.32 44.16
N ILE A 136 23.43 34.27 43.90
CA ILE A 136 24.19 35.42 43.39
C ILE A 136 23.98 35.51 41.88
N ARG A 137 23.78 36.73 41.34
CA ARG A 137 23.72 36.96 39.89
C ARG A 137 25.01 36.42 39.23
N GLY A 138 24.87 35.56 38.23
CA GLY A 138 26.02 34.99 37.48
C GLY A 138 26.49 33.60 37.94
N TRP A 139 25.63 32.81 38.61
CA TRP A 139 25.92 31.42 39.00
C TRP A 139 26.29 30.52 37.81
N ASP A 140 25.68 30.76 36.65
CA ASP A 140 26.00 30.15 35.36
C ASP A 140 27.46 30.42 34.92
N ARG A 141 27.95 31.65 35.16
CA ARG A 141 29.35 32.03 34.87
C ARG A 141 30.34 31.42 35.85
N ILE A 142 29.93 31.16 37.09
CA ILE A 142 30.76 30.48 38.10
C ILE A 142 31.00 29.02 37.70
N LEU A 143 29.96 28.34 37.21
CA LEU A 143 30.02 26.96 36.72
C LEU A 143 30.91 26.80 35.47
N LEU A 144 30.95 27.82 34.60
CA LEU A 144 31.78 27.81 33.38
C LEU A 144 33.26 28.14 33.64
N LYS A 145 33.58 28.84 34.74
CA LYS A 145 34.95 29.32 35.01
C LYS A 145 35.78 28.42 35.93
N ARG A 146 35.14 27.53 36.70
CA ARG A 146 35.84 26.57 37.56
C ARG A 146 35.11 25.24 37.50
N PRO A 147 35.77 24.14 37.07
CA PRO A 147 35.26 22.82 37.41
C PRO A 147 35.25 22.73 38.94
N TYR A 148 34.06 22.72 39.54
CA TYR A 148 33.92 22.45 40.96
C TYR A 148 34.16 20.95 41.15
N GLY A 149 35.28 20.61 41.80
CA GLY A 149 35.64 19.23 42.12
C GLY A 149 36.92 18.74 41.47
N THR A 150 37.34 17.55 41.87
CA THR A 150 38.51 16.87 41.29
C THR A 150 38.09 16.15 40.02
N THR A 151 38.69 16.52 38.90
CA THR A 151 38.38 15.95 37.60
C THR A 151 39.13 14.63 37.40
N THR A 152 38.47 13.57 36.95
CA THR A 152 39.12 12.27 36.71
C THR A 152 39.58 12.12 35.26
N PRO A 153 40.75 11.52 35.02
CA PRO A 153 41.21 11.19 33.67
C PRO A 153 40.32 10.11 33.04
N VAL A 154 39.89 10.33 31.79
CA VAL A 154 39.02 9.44 31.02
C VAL A 154 39.61 9.24 29.61
N SER A 155 39.57 8.02 29.08
CA SER A 155 40.03 7.71 27.72
C SER A 155 39.07 8.26 26.66
N GLY A 156 39.54 8.46 25.42
CA GLY A 156 38.71 8.94 24.32
C GLY A 156 37.54 8.00 24.00
N ALA A 157 37.76 6.68 23.98
CA ALA A 157 36.71 5.69 23.81
C ALA A 157 35.66 5.74 24.95
N ARG A 158 36.10 5.96 26.19
CA ARG A 158 35.18 6.16 27.33
C ARG A 158 34.40 7.47 27.19
N LEU A 159 35.03 8.56 26.77
CA LEU A 159 34.37 9.84 26.53
C LEU A 159 33.30 9.74 25.44
N ILE A 160 33.55 8.96 24.38
CA ILE A 160 32.54 8.66 23.37
C ILE A 160 31.36 7.90 23.99
N GLY A 161 31.61 6.88 24.83
CA GLY A 161 30.56 6.20 25.59
C GLY A 161 29.81 7.11 26.58
N LEU A 162 30.48 8.13 27.15
CA LEU A 162 29.87 9.16 28.00
C LEU A 162 28.96 10.13 27.21
N ILE A 163 29.28 10.39 25.95
CA ILE A 163 28.49 11.23 25.05
C ILE A 163 27.35 10.41 24.43
N ASP A 164 27.50 9.08 24.34
CA ASP A 164 26.51 8.15 23.83
C ASP A 164 25.36 7.83 24.81
N VAL A 165 25.03 8.77 25.71
CA VAL A 165 23.70 8.90 26.34
C VAL A 165 22.65 9.36 25.30
N SER A 166 22.90 9.03 24.05
CA SER A 166 22.14 9.40 22.86
C SER A 166 21.09 8.33 22.54
N GLY A 167 21.22 7.12 23.09
CA GLY A 167 20.19 6.08 23.04
C GLY A 167 18.92 6.41 23.85
N PRO A 168 17.78 5.77 23.54
CA PRO A 168 16.57 5.89 24.33
C PRO A 168 16.81 5.32 25.74
N LEU A 169 16.76 6.20 26.76
CA LEU A 169 16.84 5.79 28.15
C LEU A 169 15.51 5.11 28.55
N PRO A 170 15.53 3.87 29.08
CA PRO A 170 14.33 3.23 29.61
C PRO A 170 13.65 4.13 30.65
N GLY A 171 12.32 4.29 30.57
CA GLY A 171 11.56 5.16 31.47
C GLY A 171 11.47 6.65 31.06
N ILE A 172 12.27 7.12 30.09
CA ILE A 172 12.15 8.48 29.52
C ILE A 172 11.42 8.39 28.18
N SER A 173 10.09 8.54 28.22
CA SER A 173 9.28 8.65 27.00
C SER A 173 9.69 9.86 26.16
N GLY A 174 9.89 9.67 24.85
CA GLY A 174 9.89 10.77 23.87
C GLY A 174 11.23 11.22 23.27
N ARG A 175 12.36 10.53 23.51
CA ARG A 175 13.62 10.81 22.80
C ARG A 175 13.97 9.71 21.79
N SER A 176 13.27 9.69 20.66
CA SER A 176 13.85 9.12 19.44
C SER A 176 14.79 10.17 18.87
N LEU A 177 16.10 9.89 18.82
CA LEU A 177 17.04 10.75 18.09
C LEU A 177 16.57 10.82 16.65
N THR A 178 16.11 12.00 16.23
CA THR A 178 15.74 12.26 14.85
C THR A 178 16.97 12.08 13.97
N PRO A 179 16.99 11.11 13.04
CA PRO A 179 18.10 10.96 12.12
C PRO A 179 18.18 12.19 11.22
N GLU A 180 19.37 12.44 10.68
CA GLU A 180 19.52 13.51 9.71
C GLU A 180 18.91 13.07 8.37
N PHE A 181 18.07 13.97 7.83
CA PHE A 181 17.60 13.95 6.45
C PHE A 181 18.22 15.14 5.75
N ILE A 182 18.54 14.98 4.47
CA ILE A 182 19.13 16.06 3.68
C ILE A 182 18.05 17.12 3.41
N LEU A 183 18.45 18.38 3.52
CA LEU A 183 17.64 19.51 3.07
C LEU A 183 18.09 19.85 1.64
N PRO A 184 17.29 19.52 0.61
CA PRO A 184 17.64 19.82 -0.76
C PRO A 184 17.69 21.33 -0.97
N VAL A 185 18.51 21.80 -1.91
CA VAL A 185 18.49 23.20 -2.35
C VAL A 185 17.63 23.26 -3.62
N TYR A 186 16.58 24.09 -3.63
CA TYR A 186 15.70 24.24 -4.78
C TYR A 186 16.17 25.40 -5.66
N GLU A 187 16.37 25.14 -6.94
CA GLU A 187 16.68 26.18 -7.93
C GLU A 187 15.38 26.65 -8.61
N SER A 188 14.92 27.84 -8.20
CA SER A 188 13.78 28.61 -8.76
C SER A 188 12.36 28.03 -8.61
N ASP A 189 11.40 28.94 -8.44
CA ASP A 189 9.97 28.62 -8.44
C ASP A 189 9.45 28.59 -9.89
N SER A 190 9.19 27.40 -10.44
CA SER A 190 8.43 27.26 -11.69
C SER A 190 6.94 27.07 -11.39
N ASN A 191 6.07 27.49 -12.31
CA ASN A 191 4.62 27.28 -12.19
C ASN A 191 4.23 25.79 -12.27
N ASP A 192 5.12 24.92 -12.71
CA ASP A 192 4.86 23.47 -12.84
C ASP A 192 5.22 22.68 -11.57
N MET A 193 5.62 23.37 -10.50
CA MET A 193 5.89 22.76 -9.20
C MET A 193 4.60 22.52 -8.41
N ILE A 194 4.45 21.30 -7.91
CA ILE A 194 3.36 20.85 -7.02
C ILE A 194 3.84 20.93 -5.57
N PRO A 195 3.23 21.79 -4.74
CA PRO A 195 3.58 21.87 -3.32
C PRO A 195 3.10 20.63 -2.57
N LEU A 196 3.93 20.03 -1.71
CA LEU A 196 3.57 18.84 -0.93
C LEU A 196 3.53 19.09 0.58
N GLY A 197 4.53 19.79 1.12
CA GLY A 197 4.63 20.01 2.56
C GLY A 197 5.95 20.64 2.96
N HIS A 198 6.10 20.99 4.23
CA HIS A 198 7.25 21.73 4.75
C HIS A 198 8.30 20.79 5.34
N HIS A 199 9.59 21.06 5.07
CA HIS A 199 10.69 20.24 5.59
C HIS A 199 10.75 20.25 7.11
N LEU A 200 11.09 19.09 7.69
CA LEU A 200 11.32 18.90 9.12
C LEU A 200 12.81 18.73 9.40
N ARG A 201 13.36 19.59 10.25
CA ARG A 201 14.72 19.46 10.77
C ARG A 201 14.67 19.19 12.26
N LYS A 202 15.07 17.97 12.67
CA LYS A 202 14.98 17.53 14.09
C LYS A 202 13.57 17.69 14.66
N ARG A 203 12.55 17.26 13.91
CA ARG A 203 11.09 17.41 14.21
C ARG A 203 10.59 18.86 14.34
N LYS A 204 11.41 19.86 14.00
CA LYS A 204 10.97 21.25 13.90
C LYS A 204 10.61 21.56 12.47
N LEU A 205 9.42 22.14 12.28
CA LEU A 205 8.97 22.66 11.00
C LEU A 205 9.90 23.78 10.54
N THR A 206 10.32 23.69 9.29
CA THR A 206 11.08 24.75 8.62
C THR A 206 10.17 25.53 7.68
N HIS A 207 10.60 26.72 7.25
CA HIS A 207 9.88 27.50 6.23
C HIS A 207 10.06 26.97 4.81
N GLN A 208 10.88 25.93 4.62
CA GLN A 208 11.19 25.41 3.29
C GLN A 208 10.08 24.48 2.82
N MET A 209 9.43 24.83 1.71
CA MET A 209 8.40 24.00 1.07
C MET A 209 9.05 22.96 0.16
N HIS A 210 8.71 21.69 0.37
CA HIS A 210 9.01 20.61 -0.56
C HIS A 210 8.03 20.66 -1.73
N ARG A 211 8.57 20.59 -2.94
CA ARG A 211 7.82 20.65 -4.19
C ARG A 211 8.29 19.56 -5.14
N ILE A 212 7.37 19.08 -5.98
CA ILE A 212 7.63 18.05 -6.98
C ILE A 212 7.22 18.61 -8.34
N HIS A 213 8.03 18.45 -9.39
CA HIS A 213 7.59 18.88 -10.71
C HIS A 213 6.40 18.02 -11.19
N LYS A 214 5.36 18.63 -11.79
CA LYS A 214 4.14 17.90 -12.19
C LYS A 214 4.42 16.69 -13.11
N ASP A 215 5.43 16.79 -13.97
CA ASP A 215 5.75 15.71 -14.91
C ASP A 215 6.48 14.54 -14.25
N GLU A 216 7.05 14.72 -13.05
CA GLU A 216 7.66 13.60 -12.30
C GLU A 216 6.63 12.58 -11.84
N PHE A 217 5.34 12.95 -11.74
CA PHE A 217 4.27 12.01 -11.42
C PHE A 217 4.03 10.97 -12.52
N THR A 218 4.57 11.16 -13.74
CA THR A 218 4.63 10.10 -14.78
C THR A 218 5.55 8.94 -14.40
N THR A 219 6.43 9.12 -13.41
CA THR A 219 7.21 8.03 -12.81
C THR A 219 6.45 7.24 -11.75
N HIS A 220 5.16 7.55 -11.57
CA HIS A 220 4.26 6.97 -10.56
C HIS A 220 4.63 7.35 -9.13
N THR A 221 3.65 7.23 -8.23
CA THR A 221 3.72 7.62 -6.84
C THR A 221 3.23 6.47 -5.97
N LEU A 222 3.98 6.11 -4.94
CA LEU A 222 3.57 5.17 -3.91
C LEU A 222 3.37 5.92 -2.60
N ILE A 223 2.19 5.82 -2.00
CA ILE A 223 1.85 6.41 -0.70
C ILE A 223 1.51 5.29 0.27
N VAL A 224 2.34 5.13 1.31
CA VAL A 224 2.20 4.05 2.29
C VAL A 224 2.11 4.57 3.72
N GLY A 225 1.48 3.78 4.60
CA GLY A 225 1.34 4.12 6.01
C GLY A 225 0.18 3.39 6.69
N ASN A 226 0.15 3.42 8.01
CA ASN A 226 -0.95 2.87 8.79
C ASN A 226 -2.28 3.65 8.58
N PRO A 227 -3.44 3.07 8.91
CA PRO A 227 -4.69 3.81 9.06
C PRO A 227 -4.52 5.05 9.96
N GLY A 228 -5.10 6.18 9.55
CA GLY A 228 -4.99 7.45 10.28
C GLY A 228 -3.62 8.15 10.19
N GLY A 229 -2.65 7.61 9.44
CA GLY A 229 -1.32 8.22 9.33
C GLY A 229 -1.24 9.51 8.49
N GLY A 230 -2.23 9.75 7.63
CA GLY A 230 -2.26 10.90 6.70
C GLY A 230 -2.14 10.55 5.22
N LYS A 231 -2.22 9.25 4.84
CA LYS A 231 -2.17 8.77 3.46
C LYS A 231 -3.19 9.47 2.55
N THR A 232 -4.48 9.38 2.89
CA THR A 232 -5.54 9.92 2.05
C THR A 232 -5.49 11.44 1.98
N ASN A 233 -5.09 12.14 3.05
CA ASN A 233 -4.84 13.59 2.98
C ASN A 233 -3.73 13.91 1.99
N SER A 234 -2.62 13.16 2.02
CA SER A 234 -1.49 13.37 1.09
C SER A 234 -1.92 13.16 -0.36
N ALA A 235 -2.68 12.08 -0.61
CA ALA A 235 -3.21 11.79 -1.92
C ALA A 235 -4.18 12.88 -2.40
N ARG A 236 -5.18 13.24 -1.57
CA ARG A 236 -6.15 14.29 -1.89
C ARG A 236 -5.49 15.64 -2.12
N HIS A 237 -4.48 16.00 -1.32
CA HIS A 237 -3.70 17.22 -1.48
C HIS A 237 -2.98 17.25 -2.84
N LEU A 238 -2.27 16.18 -3.18
CA LEU A 238 -1.59 16.04 -4.47
C LEU A 238 -2.56 16.09 -5.64
N VAL A 239 -3.66 15.34 -5.57
CA VAL A 239 -4.71 15.31 -6.59
C VAL A 239 -5.32 16.70 -6.79
N HIS A 240 -5.61 17.42 -5.70
CA HIS A 240 -6.15 18.78 -5.74
C HIS A 240 -5.17 19.76 -6.41
N GLU A 241 -3.88 19.72 -6.05
CA GLU A 241 -2.89 20.60 -6.65
C GLU A 241 -2.64 20.28 -8.13
N LEU A 242 -2.67 19.00 -8.54
CA LEU A 242 -2.60 18.58 -9.94
C LEU A 242 -3.84 19.00 -10.72
N TYR A 243 -5.03 18.88 -10.12
CA TYR A 243 -6.29 19.39 -10.68
C TYR A 243 -6.21 20.91 -10.96
N ARG A 244 -5.63 21.70 -10.05
CA ARG A 244 -5.41 23.14 -10.25
C ARG A 244 -4.46 23.45 -11.41
N LYS A 245 -3.65 22.47 -11.84
CA LYS A 245 -2.81 22.56 -13.05
C LYS A 245 -3.51 22.01 -14.31
N GLY A 246 -4.78 21.65 -14.22
CA GLY A 246 -5.58 21.15 -15.34
C GLY A 246 -5.41 19.65 -15.62
N ILE A 247 -4.82 18.89 -14.69
CA ILE A 247 -4.65 17.44 -14.86
C ILE A 247 -5.92 16.72 -14.40
N PRO A 248 -6.67 16.03 -15.28
CA PRO A 248 -7.78 15.18 -14.88
C PRO A 248 -7.28 13.95 -14.11
N TYR A 249 -8.18 13.40 -13.29
CA TYR A 249 -7.88 12.22 -12.49
C TYR A 249 -9.01 11.21 -12.49
N LEU A 250 -8.63 9.94 -12.42
CA LEU A 250 -9.52 8.81 -12.15
C LEU A 250 -9.09 8.18 -10.82
N VAL A 251 -9.99 8.15 -9.83
CA VAL A 251 -9.76 7.46 -8.54
C VAL A 251 -10.58 6.19 -8.52
N ILE A 252 -9.97 5.07 -8.18
CA ILE A 252 -10.66 3.81 -7.89
C ILE A 252 -10.47 3.54 -6.39
N THR A 253 -11.59 3.53 -5.65
CA THR A 253 -11.59 3.31 -4.20
C THR A 253 -12.55 2.17 -3.84
N PRO A 254 -12.07 1.11 -3.16
CA PRO A 254 -12.88 -0.08 -2.92
C PRO A 254 -13.88 0.10 -1.79
N THR A 255 -13.50 0.63 -0.63
CA THR A 255 -14.39 0.62 0.55
C THR A 255 -14.65 1.99 1.15
N LYS A 256 -13.87 3.00 0.81
CA LYS A 256 -13.87 4.30 1.50
C LYS A 256 -14.56 5.37 0.67
N THR A 257 -15.34 6.21 1.33
CA THR A 257 -16.03 7.37 0.72
C THR A 257 -15.26 8.68 0.95
N GLU A 258 -14.01 8.59 1.38
CA GLU A 258 -13.19 9.76 1.77
C GLU A 258 -12.95 10.74 0.62
N TRP A 259 -12.98 10.26 -0.62
CA TRP A 259 -12.79 11.08 -1.82
C TRP A 259 -13.97 12.00 -2.14
N ARG A 260 -15.15 11.75 -1.59
CA ARG A 260 -16.31 12.65 -1.75
C ARG A 260 -16.03 14.04 -1.21
N GLN A 261 -15.26 14.13 -0.12
CA GLN A 261 -14.90 15.40 0.51
C GLN A 261 -14.17 16.35 -0.45
N LEU A 262 -13.46 15.81 -1.45
CA LEU A 262 -12.75 16.60 -2.45
C LEU A 262 -13.71 17.39 -3.36
N ALA A 263 -14.96 16.95 -3.52
CA ALA A 263 -15.95 17.66 -4.32
C ALA A 263 -16.28 19.07 -3.78
N SER A 264 -16.01 19.35 -2.50
CA SER A 264 -16.08 20.71 -1.94
C SER A 264 -15.09 21.70 -2.57
N LYS A 265 -13.97 21.20 -3.09
CA LYS A 265 -12.95 21.98 -3.82
C LYS A 265 -12.99 21.74 -5.32
N VAL A 266 -13.60 20.63 -5.76
CA VAL A 266 -13.72 20.21 -7.16
C VAL A 266 -15.20 19.93 -7.49
N PRO A 267 -16.04 20.96 -7.71
CA PRO A 267 -17.47 20.77 -7.98
C PRO A 267 -17.77 20.02 -9.29
N THR A 268 -16.78 19.90 -10.19
CA THR A 268 -16.88 19.14 -11.44
C THR A 268 -16.60 17.65 -11.27
N GLN A 269 -16.24 17.21 -10.06
CA GLN A 269 -15.97 15.81 -9.76
C GLN A 269 -17.22 14.96 -9.99
N ARG A 270 -17.06 13.88 -10.75
CA ARG A 270 -18.06 12.83 -10.94
C ARG A 270 -17.77 11.71 -9.97
N ILE A 271 -18.79 11.23 -9.26
CA ILE A 271 -18.66 10.15 -8.30
C ILE A 271 -19.66 9.06 -8.70
N PHE A 272 -19.15 7.90 -9.06
CA PHE A 272 -19.96 6.73 -9.39
C PHE A 272 -19.88 5.73 -8.23
N THR A 273 -21.03 5.33 -7.72
CA THR A 273 -21.15 4.31 -6.68
C THR A 273 -21.44 2.97 -7.33
N LEU A 274 -20.38 2.22 -7.61
CA LEU A 274 -20.47 0.92 -8.27
C LEU A 274 -21.23 -0.05 -7.35
N GLY A 275 -22.22 -0.71 -7.93
CA GLY A 275 -23.12 -1.63 -7.22
C GLY A 275 -24.23 -0.98 -6.40
N ASP A 276 -24.27 0.35 -6.31
CA ASP A 276 -25.34 1.09 -5.67
C ASP A 276 -26.16 1.86 -6.71
N GLU A 277 -27.34 1.30 -6.97
CA GLU A 277 -28.31 1.80 -7.93
C GLU A 277 -29.12 3.02 -7.44
N SER A 278 -29.01 3.37 -6.17
CA SER A 278 -29.80 4.43 -5.56
C SER A 278 -29.09 5.78 -5.52
N THR A 279 -27.75 5.76 -5.44
CA THR A 279 -26.93 6.97 -5.26
C THR A 279 -26.47 7.56 -6.59
N ALA A 280 -25.54 6.87 -7.27
CA ALA A 280 -24.95 7.30 -8.54
C ALA A 280 -24.51 6.06 -9.37
N PRO A 281 -25.44 5.42 -10.11
CA PRO A 281 -25.19 4.15 -10.78
C PRO A 281 -24.08 4.22 -11.84
N PHE A 282 -23.33 3.13 -11.95
CA PHE A 282 -22.27 2.95 -12.93
C PHE A 282 -22.70 1.97 -14.01
N ARG A 283 -22.44 2.32 -15.28
CA ARG A 283 -22.66 1.45 -16.44
C ARG A 283 -21.43 1.49 -17.32
N PHE A 284 -20.89 0.33 -17.65
CA PHE A 284 -19.68 0.19 -18.45
C PHE A 284 -19.77 -1.10 -19.25
N ASN A 285 -19.68 -1.06 -20.57
CA ASN A 285 -19.62 -2.30 -21.34
C ASN A 285 -18.15 -2.67 -21.57
N PHE A 286 -17.69 -3.74 -20.92
CA PHE A 286 -16.29 -4.17 -21.08
C PHE A 286 -16.02 -4.86 -22.43
N PHE A 287 -17.05 -5.18 -23.22
CA PHE A 287 -16.88 -5.70 -24.59
C PHE A 287 -16.67 -4.60 -25.64
N ASP A 288 -16.88 -3.33 -25.27
CA ASP A 288 -16.71 -2.22 -26.20
C ASP A 288 -15.23 -1.96 -26.48
N VAL A 289 -14.77 -2.31 -27.69
CA VAL A 289 -13.41 -2.03 -28.15
C VAL A 289 -13.20 -0.52 -28.32
N PRO A 290 -12.29 0.14 -27.56
CA PRO A 290 -12.04 1.56 -27.70
C PRO A 290 -11.55 1.93 -29.11
N GLU A 291 -11.79 3.16 -29.55
CA GLU A 291 -11.35 3.63 -30.87
C GLU A 291 -9.83 3.53 -31.01
N GLY A 292 -9.36 3.04 -32.17
CA GLY A 292 -7.93 2.84 -32.46
C GLY A 292 -7.31 1.56 -31.87
N VAL A 293 -7.98 0.86 -30.96
CA VAL A 293 -7.48 -0.39 -30.36
C VAL A 293 -7.69 -1.57 -31.32
N PRO A 294 -6.66 -2.41 -31.57
CA PRO A 294 -6.82 -3.66 -32.30
C PRO A 294 -7.76 -4.63 -31.56
N ILE A 295 -8.75 -5.17 -32.25
CA ILE A 295 -9.77 -6.06 -31.67
C ILE A 295 -9.12 -7.26 -30.96
N ARG A 296 -8.07 -7.85 -31.57
CA ARG A 296 -7.33 -8.96 -30.97
C ARG A 296 -6.81 -8.64 -29.57
N THR A 297 -6.17 -7.48 -29.43
CA THR A 297 -5.56 -7.03 -28.17
C THR A 297 -6.61 -6.89 -27.09
N HIS A 298 -7.76 -6.30 -27.42
CA HIS A 298 -8.87 -6.14 -26.49
C HIS A 298 -9.45 -7.48 -26.02
N ILE A 299 -9.70 -8.41 -26.95
CA ILE A 299 -10.19 -9.76 -26.61
C ILE A 299 -9.19 -10.48 -25.68
N ASP A 300 -7.90 -10.47 -26.02
CA ASP A 300 -6.86 -11.13 -25.22
C ASP A 300 -6.71 -10.49 -23.82
N ASN A 301 -6.89 -9.18 -23.67
CA ASN A 301 -6.86 -8.48 -22.39
C ASN A 301 -8.09 -8.77 -21.53
N ILE A 302 -9.30 -8.80 -22.10
CA ILE A 302 -10.51 -9.24 -21.37
C ILE A 302 -10.31 -10.66 -20.85
N ILE A 303 -9.92 -11.58 -21.73
CA ILE A 303 -9.62 -12.97 -21.35
C ILE A 303 -8.62 -13.00 -20.19
N THR A 304 -7.58 -12.17 -20.25
CA THR A 304 -6.57 -12.04 -19.19
C THR A 304 -7.18 -11.58 -17.86
N CYS A 305 -8.07 -10.59 -17.85
CA CYS A 305 -8.79 -10.15 -16.64
C CYS A 305 -9.65 -11.28 -16.05
N PHE A 306 -10.39 -12.01 -16.88
CA PHE A 306 -11.22 -13.12 -16.42
C PHE A 306 -10.40 -14.28 -15.85
N ILE A 307 -9.28 -14.64 -16.49
CA ILE A 307 -8.35 -15.65 -15.97
C ILE A 307 -7.69 -15.19 -14.68
N ALA A 308 -7.39 -13.88 -14.54
CA ALA A 308 -6.83 -13.34 -13.30
C ALA A 308 -7.78 -13.50 -12.11
N SER A 309 -9.08 -13.35 -12.35
CA SER A 309 -10.12 -13.38 -11.31
C SER A 309 -10.71 -14.76 -11.07
N TRP A 310 -10.74 -15.63 -12.08
CA TRP A 310 -11.21 -17.00 -11.93
C TRP A 310 -10.04 -17.96 -11.76
N PRO A 311 -9.93 -18.69 -10.64
CA PRO A 311 -8.92 -19.74 -10.49
C PRO A 311 -9.20 -20.83 -11.55
N SER A 312 -8.46 -20.79 -12.66
CA SER A 312 -8.70 -21.57 -13.87
C SER A 312 -7.39 -22.20 -14.31
N GLU A 313 -7.36 -23.52 -14.41
CA GLU A 313 -6.15 -24.27 -14.77
C GLU A 313 -6.32 -25.06 -16.07
N GLY A 314 -5.22 -25.17 -16.81
CA GLY A 314 -5.09 -26.02 -17.99
C GLY A 314 -6.17 -25.78 -19.05
N ILE A 315 -6.89 -26.85 -19.40
CA ILE A 315 -7.86 -26.91 -20.50
C ILE A 315 -9.01 -25.89 -20.31
N LEU A 316 -9.38 -25.56 -19.07
CA LEU A 316 -10.46 -24.63 -18.78
C LEU A 316 -10.19 -23.22 -19.33
N THR A 317 -8.93 -22.76 -19.21
CA THR A 317 -8.49 -21.46 -19.69
C THR A 317 -8.61 -21.32 -21.21
N GLU A 318 -8.30 -22.40 -21.94
CA GLU A 318 -8.45 -22.45 -23.40
C GLU A 318 -9.91 -22.35 -23.82
N HIS A 319 -10.81 -23.02 -23.10
CA HIS A 319 -12.25 -22.96 -23.39
C HIS A 319 -12.87 -21.61 -23.02
N ILE A 320 -12.48 -21.00 -21.89
CA ILE A 320 -12.87 -19.62 -21.57
C ILE A 320 -12.43 -18.68 -22.70
N SER A 321 -11.19 -18.83 -23.17
CA SER A 321 -10.68 -18.04 -24.30
C SER A 321 -11.49 -18.27 -25.58
N LYS A 322 -11.89 -19.51 -25.85
CA LYS A 322 -12.74 -19.88 -26.98
C LYS A 322 -14.13 -19.24 -26.90
N VAL A 323 -14.75 -19.19 -25.71
CA VAL A 323 -16.04 -18.52 -25.48
C VAL A 323 -15.95 -17.03 -25.81
N PHE A 324 -14.93 -16.33 -25.29
CA PHE A 324 -14.75 -14.91 -25.60
C PHE A 324 -14.50 -14.68 -27.10
N ARG A 325 -13.66 -15.49 -27.76
CA ARG A 325 -13.48 -15.35 -29.21
C ARG A 325 -14.77 -15.64 -29.99
N ARG A 326 -15.58 -16.59 -29.53
CA ARG A 326 -16.85 -16.95 -30.14
C ARG A 326 -17.88 -15.82 -30.04
N VAL A 327 -18.04 -15.18 -28.88
CA VAL A 327 -19.03 -14.10 -28.74
C VAL A 327 -18.73 -12.93 -29.68
N TYR A 328 -17.45 -12.57 -29.85
CA TYR A 328 -17.06 -11.54 -30.81
C TYR A 328 -17.36 -11.96 -32.26
N ALA A 329 -17.03 -13.19 -32.64
CA ALA A 329 -17.30 -13.71 -33.98
C ALA A 329 -18.81 -13.76 -34.29
N ASN A 330 -19.63 -14.22 -33.34
CA ASN A 330 -21.08 -14.30 -33.50
C ASN A 330 -21.73 -12.92 -33.69
N ASN A 331 -21.17 -11.90 -33.06
CA ASN A 331 -21.62 -10.51 -33.19
C ASN A 331 -20.94 -9.77 -34.37
N GLY A 332 -20.27 -10.49 -35.28
CA GLY A 332 -19.74 -9.94 -36.52
C GLY A 332 -18.40 -9.20 -36.40
N TRP A 333 -17.69 -9.34 -35.29
CA TRP A 333 -16.35 -8.78 -35.14
C TRP A 333 -15.33 -9.67 -35.84
N ASP A 334 -14.56 -9.09 -36.78
CA ASP A 334 -13.51 -9.79 -37.50
C ASP A 334 -12.13 -9.32 -37.03
N VAL A 335 -11.41 -10.23 -36.37
CA VAL A 335 -10.08 -10.02 -35.81
C VAL A 335 -9.02 -9.82 -36.91
N LEU A 336 -9.17 -10.46 -38.08
CA LEU A 336 -8.17 -10.42 -39.15
C LEU A 336 -8.25 -9.13 -39.95
N SER A 337 -9.46 -8.71 -40.32
CA SER A 337 -9.68 -7.43 -41.01
C SER A 337 -9.78 -6.23 -40.07
N ASN A 338 -9.77 -6.47 -38.76
CA ASN A 338 -10.04 -5.49 -37.70
C ASN A 338 -11.39 -4.76 -37.90
N THR A 339 -12.38 -5.48 -38.44
CA THR A 339 -13.73 -4.94 -38.71
C THR A 339 -14.58 -5.05 -37.45
N ARG A 340 -15.19 -3.93 -37.05
CA ARG A 340 -16.07 -3.86 -35.87
C ARG A 340 -17.42 -4.52 -36.16
N GLY A 341 -17.94 -5.21 -35.17
CA GLY A 341 -19.25 -5.86 -35.20
C GLY A 341 -20.33 -5.07 -34.44
N CYS A 342 -21.45 -5.76 -34.18
CA CYS A 342 -22.52 -5.27 -33.32
C CYS A 342 -22.09 -5.28 -31.84
N GLN A 343 -22.78 -4.49 -31.02
CA GLN A 343 -22.55 -4.48 -29.56
C GLN A 343 -22.77 -5.88 -28.97
N ILE A 344 -22.01 -6.18 -27.92
CA ILE A 344 -22.04 -7.47 -27.23
C ILE A 344 -22.59 -7.26 -25.82
N LEU A 345 -23.52 -8.13 -25.43
CA LEU A 345 -24.13 -8.15 -24.11
C LEU A 345 -23.77 -9.44 -23.36
N LEU A 346 -24.02 -9.48 -22.05
CA LEU A 346 -23.79 -10.69 -21.25
C LEU A 346 -24.64 -11.87 -21.71
N THR A 347 -25.82 -11.62 -22.29
CA THR A 347 -26.66 -12.66 -22.90
C THR A 347 -25.98 -13.31 -24.10
N ASP A 348 -25.20 -12.56 -24.87
CA ASP A 348 -24.47 -13.10 -26.03
C ASP A 348 -23.29 -13.95 -25.55
N LEU A 349 -22.62 -13.52 -24.48
CA LEU A 349 -21.55 -14.28 -23.84
C LEU A 349 -22.08 -15.64 -23.34
N TYR A 350 -23.25 -15.64 -22.71
CA TYR A 350 -23.87 -16.87 -22.21
C TYR A 350 -24.24 -17.82 -23.36
N LYS A 351 -24.82 -17.32 -24.45
CA LYS A 351 -25.10 -18.13 -25.66
C LYS A 351 -23.83 -18.72 -26.27
N ALA A 352 -22.77 -17.91 -26.39
CA ALA A 352 -21.48 -18.37 -26.88
C ALA A 352 -20.86 -19.45 -25.97
N MET A 353 -21.07 -19.38 -24.66
CA MET A 353 -20.68 -20.43 -23.72
C MET A 353 -21.46 -21.73 -23.99
N GLU A 354 -22.79 -21.67 -24.14
CA GLU A 354 -23.61 -22.86 -24.43
C GLU A 354 -23.18 -23.54 -25.75
N GLU A 355 -22.93 -22.76 -26.80
CA GLU A 355 -22.40 -23.27 -28.07
C GLU A 355 -21.07 -24.01 -27.87
N VAL A 356 -20.11 -23.38 -27.20
CA VAL A 356 -18.78 -23.99 -26.96
C VAL A 356 -18.91 -25.27 -26.14
N LEU A 357 -19.81 -25.33 -25.16
CA LEU A 357 -20.04 -26.54 -24.36
C LEU A 357 -20.68 -27.66 -25.18
N SER A 358 -21.56 -27.35 -26.14
CA SER A 358 -22.18 -28.35 -27.03
C SER A 358 -21.19 -29.00 -28.01
N GLU A 359 -20.09 -28.32 -28.33
CA GLU A 359 -19.04 -28.82 -29.23
C GLU A 359 -18.06 -29.78 -28.52
N LEU A 360 -18.17 -29.97 -27.20
CA LEU A 360 -17.19 -30.74 -26.43
C LEU A 360 -17.50 -32.24 -26.42
N GLU A 361 -16.78 -33.01 -27.23
CA GLU A 361 -16.80 -34.48 -27.23
C GLU A 361 -15.93 -35.10 -26.12
N TYR A 362 -16.26 -34.87 -24.84
CA TYR A 362 -15.54 -35.50 -23.71
C TYR A 362 -16.19 -36.81 -23.25
N GLY A 363 -15.38 -37.75 -22.73
CA GLY A 363 -15.86 -38.97 -22.09
C GLY A 363 -16.75 -38.68 -20.87
N SER A 364 -17.78 -39.51 -20.65
CA SER A 364 -18.99 -39.22 -19.85
C SER A 364 -18.81 -38.70 -18.42
N ARG A 365 -17.64 -38.89 -17.79
CA ARG A 365 -17.38 -38.50 -16.39
C ARG A 365 -16.46 -37.27 -16.25
N LEU A 366 -15.48 -37.12 -17.15
CA LEU A 366 -14.59 -35.94 -17.21
C LEU A 366 -15.30 -34.74 -17.86
N SER A 367 -16.33 -34.99 -18.67
CA SER A 367 -17.16 -33.95 -19.29
C SER A 367 -18.03 -33.21 -18.28
N GLN A 368 -18.67 -33.91 -17.33
CA GLN A 368 -19.70 -33.32 -16.47
C GLN A 368 -19.14 -32.35 -15.43
N ASP A 369 -18.07 -32.73 -14.71
CA ASP A 369 -17.44 -31.84 -13.71
C ASP A 369 -16.88 -30.58 -14.38
N PHE A 370 -16.30 -30.73 -15.57
CA PHE A 370 -15.78 -29.63 -16.38
C PHE A 370 -16.90 -28.69 -16.85
N VAL A 371 -17.97 -29.23 -17.44
CA VAL A 371 -19.14 -28.47 -17.91
C VAL A 371 -19.80 -27.75 -16.74
N GLY A 372 -19.98 -28.42 -15.60
CA GLY A 372 -20.52 -27.82 -14.38
C GLY A 372 -19.65 -26.65 -13.88
N ALA A 373 -18.33 -26.82 -13.87
CA ALA A 373 -17.40 -25.77 -13.45
C ALA A 373 -17.34 -24.58 -14.42
N MET A 374 -17.48 -24.80 -15.73
CA MET A 374 -17.63 -23.72 -16.72
C MET A 374 -18.92 -22.95 -16.50
N LYS A 375 -20.07 -23.66 -16.45
CA LYS A 375 -21.38 -23.05 -16.23
C LYS A 375 -21.41 -22.21 -14.96
N ALA A 376 -20.96 -22.76 -13.83
CA ALA A 376 -20.95 -22.05 -12.56
C ALA A 376 -20.16 -20.72 -12.60
N ARG A 377 -19.09 -20.63 -13.40
CA ARG A 377 -18.30 -19.37 -13.52
C ARG A 377 -19.03 -18.30 -14.31
N PHE A 378 -19.57 -18.66 -15.48
CA PHE A 378 -20.34 -17.71 -16.30
C PHE A 378 -21.67 -17.36 -15.62
N GLU A 379 -22.36 -18.33 -15.01
CA GLU A 379 -23.55 -18.10 -14.19
C GLU A 379 -23.24 -17.20 -12.98
N SER A 380 -22.06 -17.32 -12.35
CA SER A 380 -21.66 -16.40 -11.28
C SER A 380 -21.50 -14.95 -11.76
N LEU A 381 -21.22 -14.70 -13.05
CA LEU A 381 -21.16 -13.36 -13.61
C LEU A 381 -22.55 -12.85 -14.03
N VAL A 382 -23.30 -13.67 -14.76
CA VAL A 382 -24.59 -13.25 -15.35
C VAL A 382 -25.72 -13.31 -14.30
N GLY A 383 -25.65 -14.24 -13.36
CA GLY A 383 -26.61 -14.39 -12.25
C GLY A 383 -26.37 -13.45 -11.08
N ASP A 384 -25.25 -12.72 -11.04
CA ASP A 384 -25.06 -11.61 -10.11
C ASP A 384 -25.76 -10.37 -10.67
N GLU A 385 -26.96 -10.07 -10.15
CA GLU A 385 -27.79 -8.96 -10.60
C GLU A 385 -27.04 -7.62 -10.61
N ILE A 386 -26.15 -7.39 -9.64
CA ILE A 386 -25.43 -6.13 -9.50
C ILE A 386 -24.35 -6.02 -10.57
N LEU A 387 -23.52 -7.05 -10.74
CA LEU A 387 -22.51 -7.08 -11.82
C LEU A 387 -23.15 -7.02 -13.19
N ALA A 388 -24.26 -7.76 -13.37
CA ALA A 388 -24.99 -7.80 -14.61
C ALA A 388 -25.54 -6.42 -14.97
N VAL A 389 -26.20 -5.71 -14.05
CA VAL A 389 -26.70 -4.35 -14.31
C VAL A 389 -25.58 -3.38 -14.64
N MET A 390 -24.41 -3.49 -14.00
CA MET A 390 -23.27 -2.60 -14.31
C MET A 390 -22.68 -2.85 -15.70
N PHE A 391 -22.54 -4.11 -16.10
CA PHE A 391 -21.79 -4.47 -17.30
C PHE A 391 -22.65 -4.77 -18.54
N ASN A 392 -23.93 -5.11 -18.36
CA ASN A 392 -24.85 -5.49 -19.43
C ASN A 392 -25.55 -4.26 -20.03
N THR A 393 -24.77 -3.36 -20.63
CA THR A 393 -25.30 -2.14 -21.23
C THR A 393 -24.90 -2.01 -22.70
N GLU A 394 -25.85 -1.62 -23.55
CA GLU A 394 -25.56 -1.22 -24.93
C GLU A 394 -24.84 0.14 -24.97
N GLN A 395 -25.17 1.05 -24.05
CA GLN A 395 -24.60 2.38 -24.01
C GLN A 395 -24.06 2.63 -22.60
N GLY A 396 -22.77 2.38 -22.42
CA GLY A 396 -22.05 2.59 -21.17
C GLY A 396 -21.20 3.86 -21.17
N LEU A 397 -20.53 4.11 -20.04
CA LEU A 397 -19.43 5.05 -19.96
C LEU A 397 -18.25 4.55 -20.80
N THR A 398 -17.58 5.45 -21.51
CA THR A 398 -16.36 5.14 -22.24
C THR A 398 -15.12 5.42 -21.39
N ILE A 399 -13.98 4.81 -21.72
CA ILE A 399 -12.70 5.14 -21.08
C ILE A 399 -12.36 6.65 -21.19
N PRO A 400 -12.53 7.32 -22.34
CA PRO A 400 -12.46 8.78 -22.42
C PRO A 400 -13.36 9.53 -21.42
N ASP A 401 -14.60 9.08 -21.20
CA ASP A 401 -15.51 9.70 -20.22
C ASP A 401 -14.95 9.64 -18.80
N LEU A 402 -14.20 8.59 -18.48
CA LEU A 402 -13.56 8.37 -17.17
C LEU A 402 -12.26 9.15 -17.01
N LEU A 403 -11.40 9.15 -18.04
CA LEU A 403 -10.03 9.72 -17.96
C LEU A 403 -9.95 11.23 -18.22
N ASN A 404 -10.87 11.81 -18.99
CA ASN A 404 -10.82 13.23 -19.37
C ASN A 404 -11.54 14.15 -18.37
N HIS A 405 -12.10 13.58 -17.30
CA HIS A 405 -12.84 14.30 -16.27
C HIS A 405 -12.37 13.87 -14.88
N GLN A 406 -12.60 14.71 -13.87
CA GLN A 406 -12.35 14.34 -12.49
C GLN A 406 -13.37 13.28 -12.07
N THR A 407 -12.94 12.02 -11.97
CA THR A 407 -13.84 10.87 -11.78
C THR A 407 -13.40 10.06 -10.57
N VAL A 408 -14.36 9.64 -9.74
CA VAL A 408 -14.17 8.72 -8.61
C VAL A 408 -15.11 7.54 -8.80
N LEU A 409 -14.55 6.33 -8.72
CA LEU A 409 -15.27 5.07 -8.76
C LEU A 409 -15.21 4.45 -7.36
N GLU A 410 -16.36 4.40 -6.68
CA GLU A 410 -16.50 3.80 -5.35
C GLU A 410 -17.05 2.37 -5.49
N ILE A 411 -16.24 1.34 -5.23
CA ILE A 411 -16.60 -0.08 -5.41
C ILE A 411 -17.15 -0.68 -4.10
N ARG A 412 -18.23 -0.08 -3.57
CA ARG A 412 -18.77 -0.46 -2.26
C ARG A 412 -19.53 -1.80 -2.32
N GLY A 413 -19.46 -2.57 -1.24
CA GLY A 413 -20.33 -3.75 -1.05
C GLY A 413 -19.95 -4.98 -1.88
N PHE A 414 -18.81 -4.97 -2.56
CA PHE A 414 -18.26 -6.13 -3.26
C PHE A 414 -17.21 -6.88 -2.42
N THR A 415 -16.99 -8.15 -2.75
CA THR A 415 -15.86 -8.91 -2.20
C THR A 415 -14.54 -8.44 -2.81
N ASP A 416 -13.41 -8.79 -2.18
CA ASP A 416 -12.08 -8.44 -2.69
C ASP A 416 -11.84 -8.97 -4.11
N GLU A 417 -12.35 -10.17 -4.42
CA GLU A 417 -12.22 -10.79 -5.74
C GLU A 417 -12.97 -9.99 -6.80
N LYS A 418 -14.22 -9.59 -6.51
CA LYS A 418 -15.04 -8.78 -7.42
C LYS A 418 -14.47 -7.37 -7.60
N THR A 419 -13.97 -6.78 -6.51
CA THR A 419 -13.29 -5.48 -6.52
C THR A 419 -12.06 -5.51 -7.43
N SER A 420 -11.23 -6.55 -7.29
CA SER A 420 -10.06 -6.79 -8.13
C SER A 420 -10.46 -6.96 -9.59
N PHE A 421 -11.47 -7.78 -9.87
CA PHE A 421 -12.00 -8.02 -11.21
C PHE A 421 -12.47 -6.74 -11.89
N ILE A 422 -13.37 -5.97 -11.25
CA ILE A 422 -13.90 -4.72 -11.79
C ILE A 422 -12.78 -3.72 -12.06
N SER A 423 -11.87 -3.56 -11.09
CA SER A 423 -10.72 -2.66 -11.22
C SER A 423 -9.82 -3.09 -12.38
N SER A 424 -9.60 -4.40 -12.55
CA SER A 424 -8.77 -4.95 -13.64
C SER A 424 -9.35 -4.66 -15.02
N LEU A 425 -10.68 -4.74 -15.19
CA LEU A 425 -11.34 -4.44 -16.46
C LEU A 425 -11.18 -2.96 -16.84
N ILE A 426 -11.38 -2.07 -15.87
CA ILE A 426 -11.19 -0.63 -16.07
C ILE A 426 -9.74 -0.32 -16.42
N LEU A 427 -8.78 -0.93 -15.73
CA LEU A 427 -7.35 -0.75 -15.98
C LEU A 427 -6.91 -1.25 -17.36
N ALA A 428 -7.42 -2.40 -17.79
CA ALA A 428 -7.19 -2.93 -19.12
C ALA A 428 -7.69 -1.94 -20.19
N GLY A 429 -8.95 -1.48 -20.07
CA GLY A 429 -9.51 -0.49 -20.98
C GLY A 429 -8.76 0.85 -20.98
N VAL A 430 -8.33 1.34 -19.81
CA VAL A 430 -7.48 2.54 -19.69
C VAL A 430 -6.19 2.37 -20.47
N SER A 431 -5.51 1.23 -20.29
CA SER A 431 -4.23 1.01 -20.95
C SER A 431 -4.37 0.85 -22.46
N GLU A 432 -5.38 0.11 -22.92
CA GLU A 432 -5.67 -0.06 -24.35
C GLU A 432 -5.94 1.27 -25.03
N TYR A 433 -6.82 2.08 -24.42
CA TYR A 433 -7.15 3.40 -24.92
C TYR A 433 -5.90 4.28 -25.03
N LEU A 434 -5.05 4.30 -24.01
CA LEU A 434 -3.84 5.12 -24.02
C LEU A 434 -2.80 4.67 -25.06
N ASP A 435 -2.64 3.35 -25.24
CA ASP A 435 -1.74 2.79 -26.25
C ASP A 435 -2.18 3.16 -27.68
N ALA A 436 -3.49 3.15 -27.93
CA ALA A 436 -4.07 3.53 -29.22
C ALA A 436 -3.91 5.02 -29.59
N GLN A 437 -3.71 5.92 -28.61
CA GLN A 437 -3.73 7.37 -28.84
C GLN A 437 -2.43 7.97 -29.42
N VAL A 438 -1.46 7.14 -29.84
CA VAL A 438 -0.15 7.53 -30.45
C VAL A 438 0.39 8.85 -29.88
N THR A 439 0.91 8.80 -28.66
CA THR A 439 1.32 10.03 -27.97
C THR A 439 2.73 10.44 -28.38
N PRO A 440 2.99 11.71 -28.79
CA PRO A 440 4.34 12.18 -29.05
C PRO A 440 5.22 12.03 -27.81
N ASN A 441 6.50 11.73 -28.03
CA ASN A 441 7.58 11.32 -27.11
C ASN A 441 7.90 12.27 -25.94
N LYS A 442 6.99 13.16 -25.55
CA LYS A 442 7.12 14.09 -24.43
C LYS A 442 6.60 13.43 -23.16
N GLN A 443 7.46 13.35 -22.16
CA GLN A 443 7.16 12.82 -20.83
C GLN A 443 6.37 13.83 -19.98
N GLU A 444 5.29 14.37 -20.53
CA GLU A 444 4.41 15.33 -19.85
C GLU A 444 3.26 14.57 -19.17
N LEU A 445 2.89 14.97 -17.95
CA LEU A 445 1.74 14.40 -17.25
C LEU A 445 0.44 14.91 -17.89
N ARG A 446 -0.44 13.99 -18.27
CA ARG A 446 -1.75 14.25 -18.89
C ARG A 446 -2.92 13.73 -18.08
N HIS A 447 -2.76 12.55 -17.48
CA HIS A 447 -3.81 11.91 -16.68
C HIS A 447 -3.20 11.38 -15.39
N LEU A 448 -3.96 11.41 -14.31
CA LEU A 448 -3.61 10.77 -13.05
C LEU A 448 -4.60 9.66 -12.74
N LEU A 449 -4.11 8.45 -12.51
CA LEU A 449 -4.90 7.34 -12.02
C LEU A 449 -4.51 7.02 -10.59
N VAL A 450 -5.47 7.02 -9.68
CA VAL A 450 -5.27 6.75 -8.25
C VAL A 450 -5.93 5.43 -7.90
N LEU A 451 -5.15 4.49 -7.35
CA LEU A 451 -5.63 3.22 -6.83
C LEU A 451 -5.49 3.22 -5.31
N GLU A 452 -6.63 3.29 -4.61
CA GLU A 452 -6.66 3.14 -3.15
C GLU A 452 -6.79 1.67 -2.76
N GLU A 453 -6.06 1.26 -1.73
CA GLU A 453 -5.87 -0.15 -1.35
C GLU A 453 -5.40 -0.97 -2.57
N ALA A 454 -4.30 -0.50 -3.18
CA ALA A 454 -3.76 -1.04 -4.43
C ALA A 454 -3.48 -2.55 -4.40
N HIS A 455 -3.29 -3.15 -3.22
CA HIS A 455 -3.13 -4.59 -3.04
C HIS A 455 -4.32 -5.44 -3.52
N HIS A 456 -5.53 -4.87 -3.67
CA HIS A 456 -6.64 -5.61 -4.28
C HIS A 456 -6.38 -5.93 -5.75
N VAL A 457 -5.68 -5.04 -6.47
CA VAL A 457 -5.37 -5.23 -7.90
C VAL A 457 -3.97 -5.80 -8.08
N LEU A 458 -3.00 -5.28 -7.34
CA LEU A 458 -1.58 -5.56 -7.51
C LEU A 458 -1.07 -6.51 -6.42
N LYS A 459 -1.85 -7.55 -6.10
CA LYS A 459 -1.53 -8.49 -5.03
C LYS A 459 -0.30 -9.32 -5.37
N ARG A 460 0.58 -9.50 -4.39
CA ARG A 460 1.65 -10.50 -4.44
C ARG A 460 1.04 -11.88 -4.32
N VAL A 461 1.30 -12.73 -5.30
CA VAL A 461 0.98 -14.16 -5.24
C VAL A 461 2.18 -14.90 -4.67
N THR A 462 2.09 -15.38 -3.43
CA THR A 462 3.17 -16.12 -2.76
C THR A 462 3.06 -17.60 -3.07
N ILE A 463 4.04 -18.15 -3.80
CA ILE A 463 4.12 -19.58 -4.10
C ILE A 463 4.70 -20.31 -2.89
N GLN A 464 3.85 -20.70 -1.94
CA GLN A 464 4.19 -21.76 -0.99
C GLN A 464 3.43 -23.02 -1.36
N GLY A 465 4.07 -23.85 -2.18
CA GLY A 465 3.55 -25.14 -2.64
C GLY A 465 3.93 -25.41 -4.09
N LEU A 466 4.62 -26.53 -4.35
CA LEU A 466 5.03 -27.04 -5.66
C LEU A 466 3.81 -27.46 -6.51
N ALA A 467 2.96 -26.52 -6.91
CA ALA A 467 1.95 -26.73 -7.94
C ALA A 467 2.22 -25.75 -9.08
N GLU A 468 2.48 -26.27 -10.28
CA GLU A 468 2.66 -25.53 -11.54
C GLU A 468 1.40 -24.72 -11.98
N GLY A 469 0.35 -24.68 -11.15
CA GLY A 469 -1.00 -24.18 -11.46
C GLY A 469 -1.25 -22.67 -11.35
N HIS A 470 -0.34 -21.86 -10.81
CA HIS A 470 -0.55 -20.40 -10.66
C HIS A 470 0.07 -19.53 -11.77
N SER A 471 0.58 -20.14 -12.84
CA SER A 471 1.35 -19.44 -13.88
C SER A 471 0.50 -18.47 -14.72
N SER A 472 -0.73 -18.83 -15.07
CA SER A 472 -1.64 -18.02 -15.90
C SER A 472 -2.16 -16.78 -15.18
N GLN A 473 -2.56 -16.93 -13.91
CA GLN A 473 -3.01 -15.82 -13.06
C GLN A 473 -1.86 -14.84 -12.79
N GLN A 474 -0.65 -15.36 -12.53
CA GLN A 474 0.54 -14.51 -12.40
C GLN A 474 0.89 -13.82 -13.70
N GLN A 475 0.76 -14.50 -14.85
CA GLN A 475 0.96 -13.88 -16.16
C GLN A 475 -0.02 -12.74 -16.38
N ALA A 476 -1.28 -12.90 -15.97
CA ALA A 476 -2.28 -11.85 -16.05
C ALA A 476 -1.95 -10.63 -15.16
N ILE A 477 -1.56 -10.87 -13.91
CA ILE A 477 -1.07 -9.80 -13.01
C ILE A 477 0.19 -9.13 -13.58
N ASN A 478 1.09 -9.91 -14.18
CA ASN A 478 2.29 -9.39 -14.84
C ASN A 478 1.94 -8.54 -16.06
N THR A 479 0.90 -8.88 -16.81
CA THR A 479 0.36 -8.04 -17.88
C THR A 479 -0.12 -6.72 -17.31
N ILE A 480 -0.91 -6.72 -16.22
CA ILE A 480 -1.34 -5.48 -15.56
C ILE A 480 -0.13 -4.64 -15.12
N ILE A 481 0.88 -5.26 -14.52
CA ILE A 481 2.14 -4.59 -14.14
C ILE A 481 2.90 -4.04 -15.35
N ARG A 482 2.88 -4.76 -16.49
CA ARG A 482 3.48 -4.29 -17.73
C ARG A 482 2.79 -3.02 -18.23
N LEU A 483 1.47 -2.96 -18.16
CA LEU A 483 0.70 -1.75 -18.49
C LEU A 483 1.13 -0.57 -17.61
N LEU A 484 1.41 -0.82 -16.33
CA LEU A 484 1.97 0.22 -15.44
C LEU A 484 3.36 0.69 -15.87
N ARG A 485 4.21 -0.17 -16.43
CA ARG A 485 5.55 0.22 -16.91
C ARG A 485 5.47 1.11 -18.15
N GLU A 486 4.53 0.84 -19.03
CA GLU A 486 4.35 1.55 -20.30
C GLU A 486 3.58 2.87 -20.11
N ALA A 487 2.81 3.00 -19.02
CA ALA A 487 2.00 4.17 -18.66
C ALA A 487 2.76 5.53 -18.69
N ARG A 488 4.06 5.55 -18.38
CA ARG A 488 4.89 6.76 -18.48
C ARG A 488 4.90 7.34 -19.91
N GLY A 489 4.98 6.48 -20.91
CA GLY A 489 5.05 6.89 -22.32
C GLY A 489 3.76 7.58 -22.81
N PHE A 490 2.64 7.33 -22.14
CA PHE A 490 1.33 7.88 -22.48
C PHE A 490 0.96 9.12 -21.66
N GLY A 491 1.87 9.62 -20.81
CA GLY A 491 1.59 10.72 -19.90
C GLY A 491 0.64 10.34 -18.75
N LEU A 492 0.50 9.05 -18.43
CA LEU A 492 -0.29 8.58 -17.29
C LEU A 492 0.59 8.47 -16.04
N GLY A 493 0.25 9.27 -15.02
CA GLY A 493 0.76 9.09 -13.67
C GLY A 493 -0.10 8.10 -12.90
N LEU A 494 0.52 7.17 -12.19
CA LEU A 494 -0.17 6.20 -11.33
C LEU A 494 0.12 6.53 -9.88
N MET A 495 -0.89 6.67 -9.05
CA MET A 495 -0.75 6.88 -7.62
C MET A 495 -1.31 5.67 -6.87
N LEU A 496 -0.42 4.88 -6.28
CA LEU A 496 -0.75 3.70 -5.50
C LEU A 496 -0.80 4.07 -4.03
N ILE A 497 -1.93 3.80 -3.36
CA ILE A 497 -2.11 4.09 -1.94
C ILE A 497 -2.36 2.76 -1.24
N ASP A 498 -1.52 2.43 -0.24
CA ASP A 498 -1.66 1.17 0.47
C ASP A 498 -1.20 1.25 1.93
N GLN A 499 -1.66 0.31 2.75
CA GLN A 499 -1.23 0.15 4.14
C GLN A 499 -0.29 -1.04 4.35
N MET A 500 -0.31 -2.03 3.45
CA MET A 500 0.44 -3.28 3.52
C MET A 500 1.34 -3.42 2.28
N PRO A 501 2.43 -2.62 2.16
CA PRO A 501 3.34 -2.74 1.03
C PRO A 501 3.95 -4.14 0.83
N GLN A 502 3.93 -5.03 1.83
CA GLN A 502 4.31 -6.44 1.64
C GLN A 502 3.36 -7.25 0.76
N ASP A 503 2.08 -6.90 0.77
CA ASP A 503 1.04 -7.55 -0.03
C ASP A 503 1.02 -7.05 -1.46
N LEU A 504 1.72 -5.95 -1.75
CA LEU A 504 1.93 -5.46 -3.11
C LEU A 504 2.94 -6.32 -3.87
N ALA A 505 2.66 -6.52 -5.15
CA ALA A 505 3.58 -7.13 -6.09
C ALA A 505 4.91 -6.36 -6.08
N PRO A 506 6.08 -7.05 -6.17
CA PRO A 506 7.38 -6.39 -6.07
C PRO A 506 7.57 -5.20 -7.03
N ALA A 507 6.97 -5.28 -8.21
CA ALA A 507 7.04 -4.21 -9.21
C ALA A 507 6.24 -2.96 -8.79
N ALA A 508 5.09 -3.12 -8.13
CA ALA A 508 4.27 -2.01 -7.64
C ALA A 508 4.99 -1.20 -6.55
N VAL A 509 5.92 -1.81 -5.81
CA VAL A 509 6.77 -1.13 -4.83
C VAL A 509 8.02 -0.51 -5.47
N LYS A 510 8.63 -1.20 -6.44
CA LYS A 510 9.94 -0.80 -7.01
C LYS A 510 9.86 0.24 -8.13
N LEU A 511 8.80 0.23 -8.92
CA LEU A 511 8.68 1.08 -10.10
C LEU A 511 8.37 2.54 -9.79
N PRO A 512 7.54 2.89 -8.80
CA PRO A 512 7.26 4.29 -8.47
C PRO A 512 8.54 5.08 -8.18
N GLY A 513 8.72 6.18 -8.92
CA GLY A 513 9.83 7.12 -8.73
C GLY A 513 9.60 8.07 -7.57
N ILE A 514 8.35 8.24 -7.13
CA ILE A 514 8.01 9.02 -5.94
C ILE A 514 7.48 8.06 -4.87
N THR A 515 8.07 8.09 -3.67
CA THR A 515 7.61 7.29 -2.53
C THR A 515 7.35 8.20 -1.33
N ILE A 516 6.15 8.17 -0.79
CA ILE A 516 5.71 8.94 0.39
C ILE A 516 5.38 7.94 1.50
N ILE A 517 6.21 7.93 2.54
CA ILE A 517 6.15 6.97 3.64
C ILE A 517 5.66 7.70 4.90
N HIS A 518 4.41 7.46 5.28
CA HIS A 518 3.86 7.83 6.59
C HIS A 518 4.28 6.78 7.64
N ASN A 519 3.78 6.94 8.88
CA ASN A 519 4.05 5.99 9.95
C ASN A 519 3.72 4.54 9.55
N LEU A 520 4.70 3.64 9.69
CA LEU A 520 4.57 2.18 9.52
C LEU A 520 5.06 1.45 10.78
N LYS A 521 4.19 0.63 11.37
CA LYS A 521 4.43 0.03 12.70
C LYS A 521 5.41 -1.15 12.66
N THR A 522 5.31 -2.00 11.65
CA THR A 522 6.06 -3.26 11.60
C THR A 522 7.44 -3.05 10.94
N PRO A 523 8.53 -3.62 11.49
CA PRO A 523 9.85 -3.57 10.84
C PRO A 523 9.86 -4.12 9.41
N GLN A 524 9.04 -5.14 9.16
CA GLN A 524 8.94 -5.83 7.88
C GLN A 524 8.38 -4.92 6.78
N GLU A 525 7.31 -4.16 7.07
CA GLU A 525 6.74 -3.18 6.13
C GLU A 525 7.74 -2.04 5.88
N ARG A 526 8.37 -1.56 6.95
CA ARG A 526 9.41 -0.52 6.84
C ARG A 526 10.56 -0.95 5.94
N ALA A 527 11.05 -2.19 6.09
CA ALA A 527 12.18 -2.70 5.31
C ALA A 527 11.88 -2.72 3.80
N VAL A 528 10.65 -3.10 3.41
CA VAL A 528 10.25 -3.16 1.99
C VAL A 528 10.31 -1.79 1.33
N VAL A 529 9.73 -0.77 1.96
CA VAL A 529 9.68 0.59 1.38
C VAL A 529 10.96 1.39 1.64
N GLY A 530 11.61 1.18 2.78
CA GLY A 530 12.85 1.85 3.13
C GLY A 530 14.04 1.40 2.30
N GLY A 531 14.07 0.12 1.88
CA GLY A 531 15.07 -0.36 0.92
C GLY A 531 14.94 0.30 -0.46
N GLN A 532 13.71 0.54 -0.93
CA GLN A 532 13.47 1.28 -2.17
C GLN A 532 13.83 2.76 -2.03
N ALA A 533 13.51 3.36 -0.89
CA ALA A 533 13.82 4.76 -0.60
C ALA A 533 15.26 5.00 -0.09
N ASN A 534 16.17 4.05 -0.30
CA ASN A 534 17.59 4.14 0.09
C ASN A 534 17.82 4.68 1.52
N LEU A 535 16.99 4.23 2.48
CA LEU A 535 17.04 4.67 3.87
C LEU A 535 18.09 3.91 4.66
N ASN A 536 18.81 4.61 5.53
CA ASN A 536 19.67 3.96 6.51
C ASN A 536 18.88 3.40 7.70
N GLU A 537 19.51 2.56 8.54
CA GLU A 537 18.85 1.91 9.67
C GLU A 537 18.21 2.90 10.66
N LYS A 538 18.82 4.07 10.89
CA LYS A 538 18.28 5.09 11.79
C LYS A 538 17.02 5.75 11.19
N GLN A 539 17.04 6.06 9.90
CA GLN A 539 15.88 6.58 9.16
C GLN A 539 14.75 5.54 9.09
N LEU A 540 15.10 4.26 8.90
CA LEU A 540 14.17 3.15 8.92
C LEU A 540 13.48 3.02 10.27
N ALA A 541 14.23 3.08 11.38
CA ALA A 541 13.66 3.06 12.72
C ALA A 541 12.76 4.29 12.97
N TYR A 542 13.14 5.45 12.45
CA TYR A 542 12.41 6.70 12.62
C TYR A 542 11.01 6.70 11.98
N ILE A 543 10.79 5.98 10.88
CA ILE A 543 9.47 5.84 10.24
C ILE A 543 8.39 5.37 11.25
N GLY A 544 8.74 4.46 12.17
CA GLY A 544 7.80 3.97 13.18
C GLY A 544 7.39 5.02 14.22
N SER A 545 8.10 6.16 14.27
CA SER A 545 7.89 7.25 15.21
C SER A 545 7.36 8.55 14.59
N LEU A 546 7.01 8.53 13.29
CA LEU A 546 6.41 9.66 12.60
C LEU A 546 5.05 10.00 13.21
N ASP A 547 4.80 11.29 13.45
CA ASP A 547 3.47 11.76 13.87
C ASP A 547 2.51 11.81 12.67
N VAL A 548 1.21 11.94 12.94
CA VAL A 548 0.19 12.07 11.89
C VAL A 548 0.51 13.28 11.00
N GLY A 549 0.57 13.06 9.69
CA GLY A 549 0.94 14.08 8.70
C GLY A 549 2.44 14.32 8.54
N GLU A 550 3.31 13.69 9.34
CA GLU A 550 4.74 13.60 9.02
C GLU A 550 4.99 12.45 8.05
N ALA A 551 5.83 12.70 7.04
CA ALA A 551 6.18 11.70 6.03
C ALA A 551 7.65 11.81 5.62
N VAL A 552 8.22 10.66 5.28
CA VAL A 552 9.49 10.58 4.55
C VAL A 552 9.18 10.50 3.07
N VAL A 553 9.75 11.40 2.28
CA VAL A 553 9.53 11.47 0.83
C VAL A 553 10.82 11.17 0.09
N HIS A 554 10.75 10.28 -0.89
CA HIS A 554 11.82 9.97 -1.82
C HIS A 554 11.39 10.32 -3.24
N GLN A 555 12.29 10.92 -4.02
CA GLN A 555 12.08 11.28 -5.42
C GLN A 555 13.22 10.74 -6.29
N GLY A 556 12.89 10.10 -7.40
CA GLY A 556 13.85 9.45 -8.29
C GLY A 556 14.51 8.21 -7.67
N PHE A 557 15.57 7.70 -8.30
CA PHE A 557 16.31 6.52 -7.82
C PHE A 557 17.65 6.86 -7.13
N SER A 558 18.10 8.11 -7.25
CA SER A 558 19.43 8.56 -6.79
C SER A 558 19.40 9.74 -5.83
N GLN A 559 18.23 10.34 -5.58
CA GLN A 559 18.12 11.43 -4.62
C GLN A 559 17.98 10.89 -3.20
N HIS A 560 18.32 11.72 -2.23
CA HIS A 560 18.16 11.35 -0.83
C HIS A 560 16.73 11.60 -0.36
N ALA A 561 16.23 10.71 0.48
CA ALA A 561 14.96 10.92 1.14
C ALA A 561 14.99 12.18 2.02
N VAL A 562 13.86 12.86 2.08
CA VAL A 562 13.63 14.06 2.89
C VAL A 562 12.52 13.78 3.90
N ASN A 563 12.52 14.52 5.01
CA ASN A 563 11.46 14.42 6.01
C ASN A 563 10.64 15.70 5.98
N ILE A 564 9.33 15.57 5.84
CA ILE A 564 8.41 16.70 5.69
C ILE A 564 7.16 16.52 6.56
N ARG A 565 6.50 17.62 6.85
CA ARG A 565 5.10 17.64 7.28
C ARG A 565 4.23 18.00 6.09
N ILE A 566 3.37 17.08 5.71
CA ILE A 566 2.44 17.22 4.58
C ILE A 566 1.48 18.37 4.85
N GLU A 567 1.17 19.15 3.82
CA GLU A 567 0.16 20.20 3.89
C GLU A 567 -1.21 19.57 4.20
N HIS A 568 -1.91 20.12 5.19
CA HIS A 568 -3.25 19.65 5.52
C HIS A 568 -4.26 20.28 4.57
N LEU A 569 -4.89 19.47 3.71
CA LEU A 569 -5.91 19.96 2.81
C LEU A 569 -7.16 20.31 3.63
N GLN A 570 -7.43 21.61 3.78
CA GLN A 570 -8.63 22.09 4.44
C GLN A 570 -9.84 21.90 3.53
N LEU A 571 -10.46 20.74 3.69
CA LEU A 571 -11.81 20.43 3.22
C LEU A 571 -12.78 21.01 4.27
N GLY A 572 -13.89 21.62 3.86
CA GLY A 572 -14.85 22.27 4.78
C GLY A 572 -15.26 21.39 5.98
N ASN A 573 -15.80 22.00 7.04
CA ASN A 573 -15.99 21.39 8.36
C ASN A 573 -16.39 19.91 8.33
N SER A 574 -15.52 19.12 8.94
CA SER A 574 -15.53 17.67 9.08
C SER A 574 -16.80 17.12 9.75
N GLY A 575 -17.48 16.18 9.08
CA GLY A 575 -18.34 15.21 9.76
C GLY A 575 -19.49 14.62 8.94
N SER A 576 -20.19 15.42 8.13
CA SER A 576 -21.52 15.02 7.64
C SER A 576 -21.99 15.59 6.29
N GLU A 577 -21.15 16.32 5.54
CA GLU A 577 -21.65 17.00 4.32
C GLU A 577 -21.75 16.10 3.08
N TRP A 578 -21.04 14.97 3.03
CA TRP A 578 -20.96 14.12 1.82
C TRP A 578 -21.53 12.71 2.04
N ASN A 579 -22.82 12.65 2.34
CA ASN A 579 -23.61 11.40 2.33
C ASN A 579 -24.01 11.00 0.90
N ASP A 580 -24.75 9.90 0.78
CA ASP A 580 -25.24 9.38 -0.50
C ASP A 580 -26.22 10.39 -1.15
N GLU A 581 -27.05 11.09 -0.37
CA GLU A 581 -27.94 12.14 -0.89
C GLU A 581 -27.17 13.29 -1.55
N ALA A 582 -26.11 13.80 -0.91
CA ALA A 582 -25.28 14.87 -1.47
C ALA A 582 -24.57 14.44 -2.77
N VAL A 583 -24.14 13.17 -2.85
CA VAL A 583 -23.57 12.61 -4.09
C VAL A 583 -24.62 12.53 -5.19
N SER A 584 -25.82 12.07 -4.87
CA SER A 584 -26.93 11.99 -5.83
C SER A 584 -27.30 13.38 -6.38
N GLU A 585 -27.35 14.40 -5.51
CA GLU A 585 -27.58 15.80 -5.91
C GLU A 585 -26.48 16.35 -6.81
N LEU A 586 -25.20 16.06 -6.48
CA LEU A 586 -24.03 16.42 -7.30
C LEU A 586 -24.12 15.79 -8.69
N MET A 587 -24.52 14.53 -8.77
CA MET A 587 -24.55 13.75 -10.01
C MET A 587 -25.83 13.93 -10.84
N ARG A 588 -26.90 14.50 -10.28
CA ARG A 588 -28.17 14.70 -11.00
C ARG A 588 -28.02 15.41 -12.36
N PRO A 589 -27.29 16.54 -12.50
CA PRO A 589 -27.13 17.20 -13.80
C PRO A 589 -26.41 16.33 -14.84
N PHE A 590 -25.58 15.37 -14.39
CA PHE A 590 -24.92 14.42 -15.28
C PHE A 590 -25.92 13.38 -15.82
N TYR A 591 -26.75 12.80 -14.96
CA TYR A 591 -27.75 11.80 -15.36
C TYR A 591 -28.94 12.40 -16.13
N GLU A 592 -29.30 13.66 -15.90
CA GLU A 592 -30.28 14.37 -16.74
C GLU A 592 -29.84 14.42 -18.21
N LYS A 593 -28.52 14.50 -18.47
CA LYS A 593 -27.94 14.47 -19.81
C LYS A 593 -27.70 13.05 -20.34
N LYS A 594 -27.37 12.11 -19.46
CA LYS A 594 -27.08 10.70 -19.80
C LYS A 594 -28.07 9.75 -19.11
N ASN A 595 -29.36 9.90 -19.41
CA ASN A 595 -30.45 9.14 -18.77
C ASN A 595 -30.34 7.61 -18.99
N HIS A 596 -29.77 7.18 -20.10
CA HIS A 596 -29.55 5.77 -20.42
C HIS A 596 -28.66 5.04 -19.41
N LEU A 597 -27.79 5.76 -18.67
CA LEU A 597 -26.92 5.16 -17.65
C LEU A 597 -27.66 4.78 -16.36
N VAL A 598 -28.91 5.21 -16.18
CA VAL A 598 -29.74 4.87 -15.02
C VAL A 598 -30.69 3.70 -15.35
N LEU A 599 -30.84 3.36 -16.63
CA LEU A 599 -31.64 2.22 -17.05
C LEU A 599 -31.01 0.92 -16.54
N ARG A 600 -31.87 -0.03 -16.14
CA ARG A 600 -31.47 -1.35 -15.69
C ARG A 600 -31.76 -2.35 -16.80
N ASN A 601 -30.69 -2.88 -17.38
CA ASN A 601 -30.76 -3.94 -18.36
C ASN A 601 -30.28 -5.23 -17.72
N LEU A 602 -31.17 -5.90 -17.00
CA LEU A 602 -30.88 -7.24 -16.50
C LEU A 602 -30.82 -8.22 -17.68
N PRO A 603 -29.83 -9.12 -17.72
CA PRO A 603 -29.80 -10.17 -18.72
C PRO A 603 -31.06 -11.03 -18.55
N GLN A 604 -31.91 -11.06 -19.58
CA GLN A 604 -32.93 -12.09 -19.69
C GLN A 604 -32.21 -13.39 -20.09
N ILE A 605 -31.73 -14.12 -19.10
CA ILE A 605 -31.40 -15.51 -19.30
C ILE A 605 -32.73 -16.24 -19.21
N ASP A 606 -33.29 -16.65 -20.35
CA ASP A 606 -34.35 -17.63 -20.33
C ASP A 606 -33.74 -18.90 -19.71
N SER A 607 -34.00 -19.14 -18.42
CA SER A 607 -33.79 -20.47 -17.86
C SER A 607 -34.62 -21.39 -18.74
N TRP A 608 -33.96 -22.32 -19.43
CA TRP A 608 -34.69 -23.24 -20.29
C TRP A 608 -35.73 -23.97 -19.45
N GLU A 609 -36.98 -23.62 -19.68
CA GLU A 609 -38.13 -24.27 -19.07
C GLU A 609 -38.76 -25.18 -20.12
N PRO A 610 -38.94 -26.46 -19.82
CA PRO A 610 -39.62 -27.34 -20.75
C PRO A 610 -41.07 -26.90 -20.90
N ASP A 611 -41.50 -26.66 -22.14
CA ASP A 611 -42.89 -26.39 -22.46
C ASP A 611 -43.83 -27.45 -21.85
N PRO A 612 -44.80 -27.03 -21.01
CA PRO A 612 -45.71 -27.94 -20.33
C PRO A 612 -46.56 -28.77 -21.29
N VAL A 613 -46.81 -28.29 -22.52
CA VAL A 613 -47.57 -29.06 -23.51
C VAL A 613 -46.76 -30.22 -24.05
N ILE A 614 -45.47 -30.01 -24.34
CA ILE A 614 -44.58 -31.08 -24.81
C ILE A 614 -44.36 -32.10 -23.69
N LEU A 615 -44.11 -31.66 -22.46
CA LEU A 615 -43.98 -32.56 -21.30
C LEU A 615 -45.23 -33.42 -21.11
N ARG A 616 -46.41 -32.80 -21.09
CA ARG A 616 -47.67 -33.53 -20.94
C ARG A 616 -47.91 -34.54 -22.07
N ASN A 617 -47.47 -34.25 -23.28
CA ASN A 617 -47.56 -35.18 -24.41
C ASN A 617 -46.60 -36.37 -24.24
N LEU A 618 -45.40 -36.12 -23.72
CA LEU A 618 -44.42 -37.18 -23.40
C LEU A 618 -44.91 -38.04 -22.23
N GLU A 619 -45.47 -37.45 -21.18
CA GLU A 619 -46.10 -38.17 -20.05
C GLU A 619 -47.25 -39.04 -20.53
N LYS A 620 -48.19 -38.50 -21.33
CA LYS A 620 -49.30 -39.28 -21.90
C LYS A 620 -48.84 -40.43 -22.79
N LEU A 621 -47.71 -40.29 -23.48
CA LEU A 621 -47.15 -41.39 -24.27
C LEU A 621 -46.88 -42.61 -23.37
N THR A 622 -46.36 -42.37 -22.16
CA THR A 622 -46.02 -43.44 -21.22
C THR A 622 -47.23 -44.27 -20.76
N GLU A 623 -48.44 -43.71 -20.86
CA GLU A 623 -49.70 -44.39 -20.55
C GLU A 623 -50.22 -45.29 -21.69
N THR A 624 -49.60 -45.25 -22.87
CA THR A 624 -50.08 -46.00 -24.04
C THR A 624 -49.63 -47.46 -24.03
N LYS A 625 -50.46 -48.35 -24.60
CA LYS A 625 -50.11 -49.77 -24.78
C LYS A 625 -48.89 -49.97 -25.68
N GLU A 626 -48.68 -49.08 -26.64
CA GLU A 626 -47.54 -49.12 -27.57
C GLU A 626 -46.23 -48.80 -26.84
N PHE A 627 -46.24 -47.80 -25.95
CA PHE A 627 -45.09 -47.51 -25.11
C PHE A 627 -44.74 -48.68 -24.19
N ALA A 628 -45.74 -49.29 -23.53
CA ALA A 628 -45.53 -50.44 -22.66
C ALA A 628 -44.86 -51.64 -23.38
N GLN A 629 -45.16 -51.85 -24.66
CA GLN A 629 -44.56 -52.92 -25.47
C GLN A 629 -43.14 -52.62 -25.93
N ARG A 630 -42.75 -51.35 -26.03
CA ARG A 630 -41.46 -50.90 -26.58
C ARG A 630 -40.66 -50.04 -25.60
N ARG A 631 -40.94 -50.15 -24.30
CA ARG A 631 -40.38 -49.28 -23.26
C ARG A 631 -38.86 -49.28 -23.24
N GLU A 632 -38.22 -50.44 -23.37
CA GLU A 632 -36.76 -50.57 -23.42
C GLU A 632 -36.14 -49.82 -24.62
N GLU A 633 -36.85 -49.70 -25.74
CA GLU A 633 -36.39 -48.95 -26.91
C GLU A 633 -36.40 -47.42 -26.66
N TYR A 634 -37.32 -46.93 -25.83
CA TYR A 634 -37.38 -45.54 -25.41
C TYR A 634 -36.35 -45.20 -24.31
N ALA A 635 -36.04 -46.16 -23.44
CA ALA A 635 -35.08 -45.99 -22.34
C ALA A 635 -33.61 -46.14 -22.78
N ASN A 636 -33.33 -46.75 -23.93
CA ASN A 636 -31.98 -46.99 -24.42
C ASN A 636 -31.19 -45.67 -24.66
N SER A 637 -29.93 -45.64 -24.23
CA SER A 637 -29.01 -44.50 -24.36
C SER A 637 -28.67 -44.11 -25.80
N LYS A 638 -28.87 -45.02 -26.78
CA LYS A 638 -28.79 -44.71 -28.22
C LYS A 638 -30.11 -44.20 -28.83
N GLY A 639 -31.11 -43.92 -27.99
CA GLY A 639 -32.56 -43.80 -28.27
C GLY A 639 -33.00 -43.06 -29.52
N TYR A 640 -32.92 -43.73 -30.68
CA TYR A 640 -33.40 -43.23 -31.97
C TYR A 640 -34.91 -42.97 -31.95
N LEU A 641 -35.68 -43.81 -31.26
CA LEU A 641 -37.14 -43.70 -31.19
C LEU A 641 -37.59 -42.50 -30.35
N ALA A 642 -37.02 -42.34 -29.16
CA ALA A 642 -37.30 -41.23 -28.25
C ALA A 642 -36.87 -39.89 -28.88
N LYS A 643 -35.65 -39.86 -29.44
CA LYS A 643 -35.13 -38.67 -30.13
C LYS A 643 -36.01 -38.26 -31.32
N SER A 644 -36.34 -39.20 -32.22
CA SER A 644 -37.21 -38.93 -33.37
C SER A 644 -38.63 -38.48 -32.99
N LEU A 645 -39.15 -38.95 -31.85
CA LEU A 645 -40.44 -38.50 -31.35
C LEU A 645 -40.37 -37.06 -30.84
N ILE A 646 -39.35 -36.76 -30.03
CA ILE A 646 -39.12 -35.43 -29.46
C ILE A 646 -38.88 -34.41 -30.58
N GLU A 647 -38.05 -34.73 -31.57
CA GLU A 647 -37.83 -33.88 -32.74
C GLU A 647 -39.14 -33.59 -33.49
N ARG A 648 -40.03 -34.58 -33.63
CA ARG A 648 -41.35 -34.38 -34.26
C ARG A 648 -42.29 -33.52 -33.41
N LEU A 649 -42.24 -33.64 -32.09
CA LEU A 649 -43.02 -32.79 -31.19
C LEU A 649 -42.52 -31.35 -31.21
N LEU A 650 -41.20 -31.17 -31.22
CA LEU A 650 -40.56 -29.86 -31.35
C LEU A 650 -40.85 -29.23 -32.71
N LEU A 651 -40.72 -29.97 -33.82
CA LEU A 651 -41.04 -29.49 -35.18
C LEU A 651 -42.50 -29.05 -35.36
N ARG A 652 -43.43 -29.60 -34.56
CA ARG A 652 -44.84 -29.21 -34.59
C ARG A 652 -45.11 -27.88 -33.91
N LYS A 653 -44.26 -27.50 -32.95
CA LYS A 653 -44.39 -26.27 -32.17
C LYS A 653 -43.49 -25.17 -32.72
N TYR A 654 -42.26 -25.51 -33.05
CA TYR A 654 -41.21 -24.63 -33.53
C TYR A 654 -40.95 -24.90 -35.01
N ALA A 655 -40.79 -23.83 -35.79
CA ALA A 655 -40.56 -23.93 -37.24
C ALA A 655 -39.20 -24.56 -37.62
N LEU A 656 -38.25 -24.55 -36.68
CA LEU A 656 -36.92 -25.14 -36.76
C LEU A 656 -36.62 -25.80 -35.41
N VAL A 657 -35.93 -26.93 -35.41
CA VAL A 657 -35.56 -27.67 -34.19
C VAL A 657 -34.07 -27.53 -33.93
N ASP A 658 -33.75 -27.03 -32.74
CA ASP A 658 -32.40 -27.02 -32.21
C ASP A 658 -32.02 -28.41 -31.67
N SER A 659 -30.82 -28.88 -32.02
CA SER A 659 -30.27 -30.13 -31.49
C SER A 659 -30.12 -30.08 -29.98
N LEU A 660 -29.79 -28.93 -29.41
CA LEU A 660 -29.62 -28.75 -27.97
C LEU A 660 -30.97 -28.89 -27.23
N GLU A 661 -32.04 -28.32 -27.79
CA GLU A 661 -33.39 -28.42 -27.23
C GLU A 661 -33.90 -29.87 -27.26
N THR A 662 -33.63 -30.59 -28.36
CA THR A 662 -33.95 -32.03 -28.48
C THR A 662 -33.25 -32.86 -27.39
N GLU A 663 -31.98 -32.59 -27.13
CA GLU A 663 -31.21 -33.32 -26.10
C GLU A 663 -31.70 -33.04 -24.68
N ARG A 664 -32.11 -31.79 -24.39
CA ARG A 664 -32.67 -31.43 -23.08
C ARG A 664 -33.99 -32.16 -22.81
N TYR A 665 -34.90 -32.21 -23.79
CA TYR A 665 -36.13 -33.00 -23.67
C TYR A 665 -35.87 -34.50 -23.60
N LEU A 666 -34.87 -35.02 -24.34
CA LEU A 666 -34.51 -36.43 -24.31
C LEU A 666 -34.01 -36.84 -22.92
N SER A 667 -33.16 -36.03 -22.30
CA SER A 667 -32.67 -36.25 -20.94
C SER A 667 -33.80 -36.22 -19.91
N LEU A 668 -34.71 -35.24 -19.98
CA LEU A 668 -35.88 -35.20 -19.08
C LEU A 668 -36.76 -36.43 -19.24
N PHE A 669 -37.03 -36.85 -20.48
CA PHE A 669 -37.89 -37.99 -20.75
C PHE A 669 -37.27 -39.30 -20.29
N GLN A 670 -35.96 -39.49 -20.49
CA GLN A 670 -35.24 -40.67 -20.00
C GLN A 670 -35.22 -40.71 -18.47
N ASN A 671 -34.93 -39.60 -17.80
CA ASN A 671 -35.01 -39.51 -16.34
C ASN A 671 -36.41 -39.83 -15.81
N TYR A 672 -37.45 -39.35 -16.48
CA TYR A 672 -38.84 -39.67 -16.12
C TYR A 672 -39.14 -41.18 -16.23
N ILE A 673 -38.69 -41.83 -17.31
CA ILE A 673 -38.87 -43.28 -17.51
C ILE A 673 -38.08 -44.10 -16.48
N SER A 674 -36.87 -43.67 -16.13
CA SER A 674 -36.03 -44.31 -15.11
C SER A 674 -36.62 -44.13 -13.70
N ASN A 675 -37.16 -42.95 -13.37
CA ASN A 675 -37.81 -42.73 -12.07
C ASN A 675 -39.11 -43.57 -11.91
N MET A 676 -39.77 -43.94 -13.01
CA MET A 676 -40.85 -44.93 -13.00
C MET A 676 -40.37 -46.36 -12.68
N GLU A 677 -39.06 -46.67 -12.76
CA GLU A 677 -38.50 -47.98 -12.37
C GLU A 677 -38.33 -48.11 -10.85
N ASP A 678 -38.03 -47.02 -10.15
CA ASP A 678 -37.72 -47.02 -8.71
C ASP A 678 -38.94 -46.90 -7.79
N GLY A 679 -40.17 -46.88 -8.34
CA GLY A 679 -41.40 -46.90 -7.54
C GLY A 679 -41.61 -45.71 -6.61
N SER A 680 -40.91 -44.59 -6.81
CA SER A 680 -41.05 -43.36 -6.03
C SER A 680 -41.75 -42.27 -6.84
N ILE A 681 -43.05 -42.42 -7.02
CA ILE A 681 -43.94 -41.29 -7.32
C ILE A 681 -45.01 -41.30 -6.22
N GLU A 682 -44.71 -40.67 -5.09
CA GLU A 682 -45.75 -40.23 -4.15
C GLU A 682 -46.42 -38.98 -4.73
N GLY A 683 -47.71 -39.11 -5.05
CA GLY A 683 -48.76 -38.08 -4.90
C GLY A 683 -48.66 -36.83 -5.74
#